data_AF-A0AAV9U0W0-F1
#
_entry.id   AF-A0AAV9U0W0-F1
#
_cell.length_a   1.000
_cell.length_b   1.000
_cell.length_c   1.000
_cell.angle_alpha   90.00
_cell.angle_beta   90.00
_cell.angle_gamma   90.00
#
_symmetry.space_group_name_H-M   'P 1'
#
loop_
_entity.id
_entity.type
_entity.pdbx_description
1 polymer ?
#
loop_
_entity_poly.entity_id
_entity_poly.type
_entity_poly.pdbx_seq_one_letter_code
_entity_poly.pdbx_strand_id
1 'polypeptide(L)'
;MHIALRLLPLVAVAQALVPAPRPQNGDCELDIYERSLANATDRRGLGTSAEIYFINDWPGPITFTTSDSHYMSNDPPGSVSLAGFSASGKYAIDANGWIPLQSSFKINMKAASESTVGVDIGVSPFKTAYTLDGKNPASQAGVMLAPAKILSKGRDFDFYFFAGPGVFGPLINSLLEANAAAVFANIKKQPMMLTISSDVDILLKEVANPSVRCSYASATPAGKTDVWNVNIIVDLAAEVKLNARFKKLKQDANIKLKGMSLLATAQIDFSRLTGSNLKGVGDIGVTVTRFQTSIGEIKIDGEILVDIVGGIYPVLAPVLRLPYKLASIINTSENKQILTSINNALKSLGANPVIARRWGKSDSVLVRFKRFISSLLGRSNSAAADATVDVRSSPDMSRWMSTPAIQSRKLADLYLPGTHDSAAYAFTRTLSLMKYDDIAFLWNLEYYLPAPSGGTFNPLTSTPVHLGPVLGSYVMNSIARISKAQMEDIPAQLAGGIRHFDLRVYYDPAADNFYTQHGLRAKPTLANIVDQVQAFVSADKANRELVVLVISHTNFNEDFTLEDGTVVTAAQVAAKFLDVMRPLQDWVYMPPKAQGAKNFDFQTLQDTTVAEITTDGSKVLILTPDVVLSEISVHTDGWLTAPAGGAAHKGLYMVSTAAALTAADIVGNVVRGLSGQGEVDLLGEKAKVANAEIEATVRAAEKAAGGNKVQLVSVDWWEYGLNGRTAAQIIVGMNGI
;
A
#
# COMPACT_ATOMS: atom_id res chain seq x y z
N MET A 1 -2.34 18.79 -1.72
CA MET A 1 -3.30 19.89 -1.98
C MET A 1 -3.46 20.85 -0.81
N HIS A 2 -3.80 20.42 0.42
CA HIS A 2 -3.92 21.34 1.58
C HIS A 2 -2.62 22.12 1.86
N ILE A 3 -1.45 21.47 1.71
CA ILE A 3 -0.13 22.12 1.77
C ILE A 3 0.05 23.13 0.62
N ALA A 4 -0.22 22.76 -0.64
CA ALA A 4 -0.14 23.68 -1.77
C ALA A 4 -1.08 24.91 -1.61
N LEU A 5 -2.30 24.70 -1.11
CA LEU A 5 -3.26 25.75 -0.79
C LEU A 5 -2.80 26.66 0.35
N ARG A 6 -2.14 26.10 1.37
CA ARG A 6 -1.50 26.87 2.46
C ARG A 6 -0.17 27.52 2.06
N LEU A 7 0.44 27.07 0.96
CA LEU A 7 1.66 27.67 0.41
C LEU A 7 1.37 28.85 -0.52
N LEU A 8 0.20 28.92 -1.17
CA LEU A 8 -0.20 30.06 -2.01
C LEU A 8 -0.10 31.43 -1.28
N PRO A 9 -0.48 31.58 0.00
CA PRO A 9 -0.21 32.78 0.80
C PRO A 9 1.26 32.95 1.20
N LEU A 10 2.01 31.88 1.44
CA LEU A 10 3.45 31.94 1.73
C LEU A 10 4.25 32.42 0.52
N VAL A 11 3.81 32.08 -0.70
CA VAL A 11 4.32 32.65 -1.96
C VAL A 11 4.05 34.16 -2.05
N ALA A 12 2.98 34.66 -1.41
CA ALA A 12 2.71 36.10 -1.30
C ALA A 12 3.48 36.80 -0.16
N VAL A 13 4.13 36.06 0.75
CA VAL A 13 4.77 36.59 1.98
C VAL A 13 6.21 36.14 2.18
N ALA A 14 6.93 35.75 1.12
CA ALA A 14 8.35 35.40 1.24
C ALA A 14 9.17 36.57 1.85
N GLN A 15 9.61 36.41 3.11
CA GLN A 15 10.34 37.40 3.91
C GLN A 15 11.68 36.86 4.41
N ALA A 16 12.74 37.53 3.93
CA ALA A 16 14.04 37.82 4.56
C ALA A 16 15.23 37.42 3.67
N LEU A 17 15.81 38.41 2.96
CA LEU A 17 17.25 38.73 2.88
C LEU A 17 17.53 39.70 1.72
N VAL A 18 18.32 40.72 2.01
CA VAL A 18 18.87 41.71 1.07
C VAL A 18 20.02 41.06 0.29
N PRO A 19 20.04 41.07 -1.06
CA PRO A 19 21.31 40.94 -1.77
C PRO A 19 22.10 42.23 -1.55
N ALA A 20 23.30 42.12 -0.99
CA ALA A 20 24.24 43.23 -0.94
C ALA A 20 24.37 43.86 -2.34
N PRO A 21 24.24 45.19 -2.48
CA PRO A 21 24.48 45.83 -3.76
C PRO A 21 25.94 45.59 -4.17
N ARG A 22 26.16 45.20 -5.44
CA ARG A 22 27.52 45.21 -5.98
C ARG A 22 28.03 46.66 -6.00
N PRO A 23 29.33 46.88 -5.69
CA PRO A 23 29.95 48.17 -5.95
C PRO A 23 29.81 48.49 -7.45
N GLN A 24 29.45 49.73 -7.73
CA GLN A 24 29.53 50.29 -9.07
C GLN A 24 31.00 50.25 -9.49
N ASN A 25 31.34 49.40 -10.46
CA ASN A 25 32.60 49.56 -11.16
C ASN A 25 32.46 50.77 -12.07
N GLY A 26 33.12 51.86 -11.67
CA GLY A 26 33.40 52.97 -12.55
C GLY A 26 34.25 52.53 -13.74
N ASP A 27 33.97 53.17 -14.87
CA ASP A 27 34.82 53.43 -16.02
C ASP A 27 36.10 52.59 -16.13
N CYS A 28 36.10 51.63 -17.05
CA CYS A 28 37.34 51.14 -17.66
C CYS A 28 37.10 50.72 -19.11
N GLU A 29 38.01 51.22 -19.94
CA GLU A 29 38.06 51.21 -21.40
C GLU A 29 38.13 49.80 -22.03
N LEU A 30 37.81 49.79 -23.32
CA LEU A 30 37.98 48.68 -24.26
C LEU A 30 39.47 48.26 -24.33
N ASP A 31 39.89 47.30 -23.51
CA ASP A 31 41.10 46.49 -23.78
C ASP A 31 41.05 45.10 -23.11
N ILE A 32 39.86 44.50 -23.06
CA ILE A 32 39.57 43.28 -22.29
C ILE A 32 39.71 42.01 -23.16
N TYR A 33 39.76 42.14 -24.49
CA TYR A 33 39.74 40.98 -25.39
C TYR A 33 41.02 40.13 -25.28
N GLU A 34 42.20 40.75 -25.27
CA GLU A 34 43.48 40.01 -25.28
C GLU A 34 43.97 39.59 -23.88
N ARG A 35 43.64 40.34 -22.82
CA ARG A 35 43.99 39.94 -21.43
C ARG A 35 43.05 38.89 -20.81
N SER A 36 41.87 38.66 -21.38
CA SER A 36 40.90 37.70 -20.81
C SER A 36 41.23 36.23 -21.09
N LEU A 37 42.03 35.94 -22.12
CA LEU A 37 42.42 34.58 -22.50
C LEU A 37 43.53 33.98 -21.60
N ALA A 38 44.23 34.79 -20.81
CA ALA A 38 45.42 34.36 -20.07
C ALA A 38 45.16 33.81 -18.65
N ASN A 39 43.96 33.97 -18.07
CA ASN A 39 43.65 33.58 -16.68
C ASN A 39 42.28 32.86 -16.56
N ALA A 40 42.13 31.75 -17.28
CA ALA A 40 40.85 31.05 -17.49
C ALA A 40 40.48 30.02 -16.40
N THR A 41 41.12 29.99 -15.23
CA THR A 41 40.80 28.97 -14.20
C THR A 41 39.75 29.40 -13.17
N ASP A 42 39.28 30.66 -13.17
CA ASP A 42 38.39 31.13 -12.08
C ASP A 42 37.40 32.25 -12.42
N ARG A 43 37.16 32.52 -13.72
CA ARG A 43 36.16 33.52 -14.14
C ARG A 43 34.93 32.86 -14.74
N ARG A 44 33.79 33.02 -14.04
CA ARG A 44 32.44 32.73 -14.54
C ARG A 44 32.29 33.39 -15.91
N GLY A 45 32.04 32.60 -16.95
CA GLY A 45 31.58 33.13 -18.22
C GLY A 45 30.29 33.92 -18.03
N LEU A 46 29.92 34.80 -18.96
CA LEU A 46 28.66 35.56 -18.91
C LEU A 46 27.39 34.68 -18.98
N GLY A 47 27.53 33.35 -18.95
CA GLY A 47 26.46 32.39 -19.13
C GLY A 47 25.77 31.96 -17.83
N THR A 48 24.63 31.30 -18.00
CA THR A 48 23.84 30.69 -16.93
C THR A 48 24.54 29.46 -16.37
N SER A 49 24.63 29.36 -15.05
CA SER A 49 25.23 28.22 -14.34
C SER A 49 24.17 27.37 -13.66
N ALA A 50 24.27 26.04 -13.75
CA ALA A 50 23.37 25.13 -13.05
C ALA A 50 24.09 23.93 -12.41
N GLU A 51 23.45 23.30 -11.42
CA GLU A 51 23.87 22.01 -10.88
C GLU A 51 22.88 20.91 -11.30
N ILE A 52 23.39 19.74 -11.65
CA ILE A 52 22.60 18.57 -12.02
C ILE A 52 22.72 17.49 -10.95
N TYR A 53 21.58 16.86 -10.64
CA TYR A 53 21.45 15.71 -9.76
C TYR A 53 20.71 14.59 -10.49
N PHE A 54 21.26 13.38 -10.49
CA PHE A 54 20.62 12.18 -11.02
C PHE A 54 20.14 11.30 -9.87
N ILE A 55 18.90 10.84 -9.94
CA ILE A 55 18.25 10.01 -8.92
C ILE A 55 17.69 8.77 -9.58
N ASN A 56 18.18 7.60 -9.16
CA ASN A 56 17.67 6.30 -9.55
C ASN A 56 16.73 5.76 -8.48
N ASP A 57 15.43 5.80 -8.75
CA ASP A 57 14.40 5.20 -7.90
C ASP A 57 13.98 3.80 -8.36
N TRP A 58 14.65 3.21 -9.37
CA TRP A 58 14.46 1.81 -9.72
C TRP A 58 15.15 0.87 -8.72
N PRO A 59 14.64 -0.37 -8.54
CA PRO A 59 15.34 -1.41 -7.80
C PRO A 59 16.60 -1.89 -8.51
N GLY A 60 16.65 -1.78 -9.84
CA GLY A 60 17.80 -2.14 -10.66
C GLY A 60 18.72 -0.94 -10.96
N PRO A 61 19.95 -1.19 -11.45
CA PRO A 61 20.83 -0.13 -11.88
C PRO A 61 20.28 0.61 -13.11
N ILE A 62 20.65 1.87 -13.26
CA ILE A 62 20.32 2.71 -14.40
C ILE A 62 21.57 3.44 -14.90
N THR A 63 21.61 3.77 -16.18
CA THR A 63 22.61 4.69 -16.74
C THR A 63 21.95 5.92 -17.33
N PHE A 64 22.38 7.09 -16.89
CA PHE A 64 22.05 8.38 -17.47
C PHE A 64 23.11 8.72 -18.51
N THR A 65 22.73 8.91 -19.77
CA THR A 65 23.65 9.27 -20.85
C THR A 65 23.31 10.65 -21.38
N THR A 66 24.31 11.51 -21.50
CA THR A 66 24.15 12.84 -22.09
C THR A 66 24.50 12.79 -23.57
N SER A 67 23.70 13.45 -24.41
CA SER A 67 23.92 13.56 -25.85
C SER A 67 23.51 14.94 -26.35
N ASP A 68 23.78 15.24 -27.63
CA ASP A 68 23.36 16.46 -28.31
C ASP A 68 23.71 17.76 -27.54
N SER A 69 24.90 17.80 -26.92
CA SER A 69 25.35 18.98 -26.18
C SER A 69 25.80 20.08 -27.15
N HIS A 70 25.18 21.25 -27.04
CA HIS A 70 25.40 22.38 -27.93
C HIS A 70 25.65 23.66 -27.14
N TYR A 71 26.69 24.40 -27.54
CA TYR A 71 27.03 25.74 -27.02
C TYR A 71 27.17 25.79 -25.49
N MET A 72 27.68 24.74 -24.86
CA MET A 72 28.02 24.71 -23.44
C MET A 72 29.47 25.17 -23.24
N SER A 73 29.75 25.82 -22.12
CA SER A 73 31.12 26.13 -21.66
C SER A 73 31.63 25.09 -20.66
N ASN A 74 30.70 24.41 -19.98
CA ASN A 74 30.97 23.24 -19.15
C ASN A 74 29.84 22.23 -19.39
N ASP A 75 30.16 21.12 -20.02
CA ASP A 75 29.22 20.09 -20.45
C ASP A 75 28.69 19.24 -19.28
N PRO A 76 27.48 18.66 -19.39
CA PRO A 76 27.05 17.63 -18.46
C PRO A 76 27.96 16.39 -18.56
N PRO A 77 28.02 15.55 -17.50
CA PRO A 77 28.77 14.30 -17.58
C PRO A 77 28.22 13.43 -18.73
N GLY A 78 29.13 12.85 -19.53
CA GLY A 78 28.75 12.04 -20.69
C GLY A 78 27.92 10.80 -20.31
N SER A 79 28.25 10.16 -19.19
CA SER A 79 27.49 9.04 -18.63
C SER A 79 27.61 8.99 -17.11
N VAL A 80 26.52 8.63 -16.43
CA VAL A 80 26.47 8.39 -14.98
C VAL A 80 25.68 7.10 -14.73
N SER A 81 26.36 6.06 -14.25
CA SER A 81 25.71 4.82 -13.81
C SER A 81 25.41 4.86 -12.32
N LEU A 82 24.18 4.54 -11.94
CA LEU A 82 23.72 4.51 -10.55
C LEU A 82 23.20 3.12 -10.21
N ALA A 83 23.53 2.65 -9.00
CA ALA A 83 22.93 1.45 -8.42
C ALA A 83 21.43 1.67 -8.16
N GLY A 84 20.69 0.59 -7.92
CA GLY A 84 19.28 0.69 -7.52
C GLY A 84 19.10 1.55 -6.27
N PHE A 85 18.04 2.35 -6.24
CA PHE A 85 17.68 3.23 -5.12
C PHE A 85 18.82 4.16 -4.65
N SER A 86 19.55 4.75 -5.59
CA SER A 86 20.69 5.61 -5.29
C SER A 86 20.63 6.94 -6.03
N ALA A 87 21.44 7.90 -5.58
CA ALA A 87 21.54 9.22 -6.19
C ALA A 87 23.00 9.57 -6.45
N SER A 88 23.26 10.36 -7.49
CA SER A 88 24.58 10.89 -7.78
C SER A 88 24.97 12.02 -6.81
N GLY A 89 26.26 12.39 -6.85
CA GLY A 89 26.67 13.73 -6.43
C GLY A 89 26.12 14.82 -7.36
N LYS A 90 26.56 16.06 -7.14
CA LYS A 90 26.21 17.20 -8.01
C LYS A 90 27.22 17.37 -9.14
N TYR A 91 26.73 17.75 -10.32
CA TYR A 91 27.56 18.10 -11.47
C TYR A 91 27.29 19.55 -11.87
N ALA A 92 28.32 20.39 -11.93
CA ALA A 92 28.16 21.77 -12.42
C ALA A 92 28.14 21.78 -13.95
N ILE A 93 27.27 22.60 -14.52
CA ILE A 93 27.19 22.87 -15.96
C ILE A 93 27.05 24.37 -16.21
N ASP A 94 27.54 24.85 -17.34
CA ASP A 94 27.54 26.28 -17.66
C ASP A 94 27.23 26.52 -19.14
N ALA A 95 26.22 27.35 -19.40
CA ALA A 95 25.92 27.83 -20.75
C ALA A 95 27.08 28.69 -21.28
N ASN A 96 27.36 28.64 -22.58
CA ASN A 96 28.35 29.54 -23.17
C ASN A 96 27.75 30.93 -23.41
N GLY A 97 27.96 31.84 -22.45
CA GLY A 97 27.44 33.22 -22.53
C GLY A 97 28.06 34.12 -23.61
N TRP A 98 29.05 33.64 -24.36
CA TRP A 98 29.69 34.39 -25.46
C TRP A 98 29.09 34.08 -26.83
N ILE A 99 28.31 32.99 -26.93
CA ILE A 99 27.64 32.60 -28.17
C ILE A 99 26.18 33.05 -28.08
N PRO A 100 25.68 33.87 -29.02
CA PRO A 100 24.29 34.32 -29.02
C PRO A 100 23.32 33.23 -29.53
N LEU A 101 23.50 31.98 -29.10
CA LEU A 101 22.68 30.82 -29.44
C LEU A 101 22.25 30.09 -28.16
N GLN A 102 21.10 29.41 -28.22
CA GLN A 102 20.57 28.65 -27.09
C GLN A 102 21.47 27.45 -26.76
N SER A 103 22.05 27.42 -25.56
CA SER A 103 22.74 26.23 -25.06
C SER A 103 21.73 25.14 -24.69
N SER A 104 22.04 23.89 -25.05
CA SER A 104 21.13 22.76 -24.82
C SER A 104 21.87 21.42 -24.78
N PHE A 105 21.21 20.40 -24.23
CA PHE A 105 21.66 19.01 -24.25
C PHE A 105 20.46 18.06 -24.04
N LYS A 106 20.67 16.76 -24.24
CA LYS A 106 19.69 15.71 -23.95
C LYS A 106 20.22 14.72 -22.92
N ILE A 107 19.34 14.24 -22.06
CA ILE A 107 19.59 13.13 -21.13
C ILE A 107 18.71 11.95 -21.51
N ASN A 108 19.34 10.79 -21.69
CA ASN A 108 18.68 9.50 -21.85
C ASN A 108 18.82 8.70 -20.56
N MET A 109 17.71 8.20 -20.04
CA MET A 109 17.62 7.41 -18.81
C MET A 109 17.27 5.98 -19.17
N LYS A 110 18.25 5.08 -19.19
CA LYS A 110 18.06 3.71 -19.68
C LYS A 110 17.90 2.74 -18.52
N ALA A 111 16.65 2.35 -18.24
CA ALA A 111 16.28 1.26 -17.33
C ALA A 111 15.65 0.10 -18.14
N ALA A 112 14.53 -0.46 -17.67
CA ALA A 112 13.73 -1.41 -18.45
C ALA A 112 13.13 -0.77 -19.72
N SER A 113 12.78 0.51 -19.62
CA SER A 113 12.39 1.40 -20.72
C SER A 113 13.26 2.65 -20.71
N GLU A 114 13.47 3.23 -21.89
CA GLU A 114 14.25 4.45 -22.04
C GLU A 114 13.34 5.68 -21.91
N SER A 115 13.80 6.68 -21.17
CA SER A 115 13.17 8.00 -21.11
C SER A 115 14.15 9.07 -21.55
N THR A 116 13.69 10.01 -22.37
CA THR A 116 14.50 11.11 -22.93
C THR A 116 14.03 12.45 -22.40
N VAL A 117 14.98 13.30 -22.02
CA VAL A 117 14.73 14.66 -21.55
C VAL A 117 15.61 15.64 -22.33
N GLY A 118 15.01 16.60 -23.00
CA GLY A 118 15.70 17.76 -23.56
C GLY A 118 15.84 18.86 -22.51
N VAL A 119 17.01 19.50 -22.46
CA VAL A 119 17.31 20.59 -21.53
C VAL A 119 17.83 21.79 -22.30
N ASP A 120 17.24 22.95 -22.03
CA ASP A 120 17.69 24.25 -22.51
C ASP A 120 18.24 25.04 -21.31
N ILE A 121 19.37 25.72 -21.46
CA ILE A 121 19.98 26.55 -20.42
C ILE A 121 20.38 27.94 -20.96
N GLY A 122 19.95 29.00 -20.28
CA GLY A 122 20.17 30.37 -20.72
C GLY A 122 19.35 31.42 -19.94
N VAL A 123 19.77 32.68 -20.03
CA VAL A 123 19.01 33.85 -19.54
C VAL A 123 18.66 34.75 -20.72
N SER A 124 17.52 35.44 -20.64
CA SER A 124 16.94 36.31 -21.67
C SER A 124 17.98 36.97 -22.60
N PRO A 125 17.90 36.78 -23.93
CA PRO A 125 16.75 36.25 -24.67
C PRO A 125 16.61 34.72 -24.67
N PHE A 126 17.59 33.98 -24.12
CA PHE A 126 17.58 32.52 -24.07
C PHE A 126 16.75 32.00 -22.89
N LYS A 127 16.28 30.76 -22.96
CA LYS A 127 15.44 30.14 -21.94
C LYS A 127 16.21 29.09 -21.16
N THR A 128 15.84 28.92 -19.89
CA THR A 128 16.18 27.73 -19.09
C THR A 128 14.91 26.93 -18.90
N ALA A 129 14.86 25.72 -19.46
CA ALA A 129 13.66 24.87 -19.51
C ALA A 129 14.04 23.39 -19.68
N TYR A 130 13.05 22.52 -19.52
CA TYR A 130 13.16 21.11 -19.89
C TYR A 130 11.96 20.69 -20.72
N THR A 131 12.12 19.63 -21.52
CA THR A 131 11.05 18.99 -22.29
C THR A 131 11.17 17.48 -22.14
N LEU A 132 10.08 16.83 -21.73
CA LEU A 132 9.97 15.37 -21.72
C LEU A 132 9.51 14.90 -23.10
N ASP A 133 10.16 13.87 -23.66
CA ASP A 133 9.67 13.23 -24.88
C ASP A 133 8.28 12.62 -24.64
N GLY A 134 7.34 12.83 -25.56
CA GLY A 134 5.99 12.28 -25.49
C GLY A 134 5.95 10.74 -25.55
N LYS A 135 7.04 10.10 -25.97
CA LYS A 135 7.21 8.63 -25.94
C LYS A 135 7.66 8.10 -24.58
N ASN A 136 8.01 8.98 -23.64
CA ASN A 136 8.40 8.54 -22.31
C ASN A 136 7.26 7.78 -21.64
N PRO A 137 7.53 6.62 -21.01
CA PRO A 137 6.54 5.93 -20.21
C PRO A 137 6.00 6.85 -19.11
N ALA A 138 4.69 6.76 -18.87
CA ALA A 138 4.00 7.63 -17.92
C ALA A 138 4.65 7.54 -16.52
N SER A 139 4.99 8.71 -15.96
CA SER A 139 5.54 8.86 -14.61
C SER A 139 6.85 8.11 -14.31
N GLN A 140 7.56 7.59 -15.33
CA GLN A 140 8.88 6.97 -15.11
C GLN A 140 10.04 7.96 -15.11
N ALA A 141 9.88 9.12 -15.74
CA ALA A 141 10.84 10.21 -15.71
C ALA A 141 10.24 11.44 -15.01
N GLY A 142 10.97 11.98 -14.05
CA GLY A 142 10.64 13.21 -13.35
C GLY A 142 11.75 14.23 -13.51
N VAL A 143 11.40 15.50 -13.73
CA VAL A 143 12.40 16.57 -13.84
C VAL A 143 11.93 17.75 -13.00
N MET A 144 12.80 18.22 -12.12
CA MET A 144 12.57 19.44 -11.36
C MET A 144 13.64 20.48 -11.72
N LEU A 145 13.21 21.60 -12.31
CA LEU A 145 14.02 22.79 -12.51
C LEU A 145 13.78 23.75 -11.34
N ALA A 146 14.71 23.82 -10.40
CA ALA A 146 14.62 24.66 -9.22
C ALA A 146 15.56 25.87 -9.34
N PRO A 147 15.05 27.10 -9.49
CA PRO A 147 15.83 28.32 -9.33
C PRO A 147 16.59 28.33 -7.99
N ALA A 148 17.90 28.57 -8.01
CA ALA A 148 18.77 28.58 -6.84
C ALA A 148 18.90 30.01 -6.28
N LYS A 149 20.07 30.65 -6.37
CA LYS A 149 20.27 32.06 -5.95
C LYS A 149 20.57 32.91 -7.18
N ILE A 150 19.53 33.19 -7.94
CA ILE A 150 19.63 33.91 -9.21
C ILE A 150 20.24 35.30 -8.96
N LEU A 151 21.31 35.64 -9.70
CA LEU A 151 22.13 36.87 -9.59
C LEU A 151 23.15 36.92 -8.43
N SER A 152 23.22 35.90 -7.58
CA SER A 152 24.39 35.72 -6.69
C SER A 152 25.57 35.13 -7.47
N LYS A 153 26.81 35.29 -6.99
CA LYS A 153 27.99 34.68 -7.63
C LYS A 153 27.87 33.14 -7.52
N GLY A 154 27.86 32.43 -8.66
CA GLY A 154 28.04 30.98 -8.71
C GLY A 154 26.93 30.22 -9.45
N ARG A 155 25.75 30.08 -8.85
CA ARG A 155 24.75 29.05 -9.22
C ARG A 155 23.35 29.63 -9.41
N ASP A 156 22.79 29.50 -10.61
CA ASP A 156 21.49 30.08 -10.96
C ASP A 156 20.35 29.06 -10.83
N PHE A 157 20.57 27.80 -11.21
CA PHE A 157 19.54 26.74 -11.20
C PHE A 157 20.06 25.40 -10.69
N ASP A 158 19.16 24.57 -10.18
CA ASP A 158 19.37 23.15 -9.90
C ASP A 158 18.40 22.33 -10.77
N PHE A 159 18.91 21.31 -11.46
CA PHE A 159 18.12 20.30 -12.15
C PHE A 159 18.17 18.97 -11.40
N TYR A 160 17.01 18.43 -11.07
CA TYR A 160 16.89 17.07 -10.51
C TYR A 160 16.23 16.18 -11.54
N PHE A 161 16.93 15.12 -11.95
CA PHE A 161 16.45 14.12 -12.88
C PHE A 161 16.17 12.82 -12.12
N PHE A 162 14.90 12.43 -12.10
CA PHE A 162 14.43 11.21 -11.45
C PHE A 162 14.07 10.17 -12.51
N ALA A 163 14.50 8.94 -12.28
CA ALA A 163 14.07 7.79 -13.05
C ALA A 163 13.53 6.71 -12.10
N GLY A 164 12.30 6.26 -12.31
CA GLY A 164 11.64 5.31 -11.41
C GLY A 164 10.57 4.46 -12.10
N PRO A 165 9.92 3.54 -11.35
CA PRO A 165 9.05 2.51 -11.92
C PRO A 165 7.73 3.03 -12.52
N GLY A 166 7.31 4.26 -12.19
CA GLY A 166 6.10 4.87 -12.72
C GLY A 166 4.79 4.36 -12.14
N VAL A 167 4.83 3.50 -11.11
CA VAL A 167 3.63 2.95 -10.46
C VAL A 167 2.91 4.01 -9.63
N PHE A 168 3.63 4.79 -8.81
CA PHE A 168 3.03 5.62 -7.76
C PHE A 168 2.35 6.89 -8.31
N GLY A 169 2.90 7.53 -9.35
CA GLY A 169 2.34 8.76 -9.94
C GLY A 169 0.87 8.63 -10.38
N PRO A 170 0.50 7.61 -11.19
CA PRO A 170 -0.87 7.34 -11.57
C PRO A 170 -1.82 7.10 -10.38
N LEU A 171 -1.35 6.49 -9.29
CA LEU A 171 -2.17 6.27 -8.09
C LEU A 171 -2.50 7.60 -7.39
N ILE A 172 -1.51 8.50 -7.28
CA ILE A 172 -1.72 9.85 -6.75
C ILE A 172 -2.69 10.62 -7.65
N ASN A 173 -2.55 10.53 -8.98
CA ASN A 173 -3.45 11.18 -9.92
C ASN A 173 -4.89 10.68 -9.79
N SER A 174 -5.10 9.38 -9.64
CA SER A 174 -6.43 8.80 -9.38
C SER A 174 -7.10 9.42 -8.16
N LEU A 175 -6.35 9.58 -7.06
CA LEU A 175 -6.86 10.23 -5.85
C LEU A 175 -7.16 11.71 -6.08
N LEU A 176 -6.27 12.42 -6.78
CA LEU A 176 -6.46 13.84 -7.09
C LEU A 176 -7.71 14.06 -7.96
N GLU A 177 -7.83 13.31 -9.06
CA GLU A 177 -8.95 13.40 -10.00
C GLU A 177 -10.28 13.08 -9.32
N ALA A 178 -10.31 12.08 -8.44
CA ALA A 178 -11.52 11.71 -7.70
C ALA A 178 -12.00 12.79 -6.71
N ASN A 179 -11.11 13.65 -6.20
CA ASN A 179 -11.46 14.56 -5.09
C ASN A 179 -11.31 16.06 -5.40
N ALA A 180 -10.48 16.44 -6.37
CA ALA A 180 -10.10 17.82 -6.62
C ALA A 180 -11.34 18.72 -6.82
N ALA A 181 -12.26 18.32 -7.69
CA ALA A 181 -13.48 19.08 -7.98
C ALA A 181 -14.31 19.36 -6.71
N ALA A 182 -14.50 18.36 -5.85
CA ALA A 182 -15.23 18.51 -4.60
C ALA A 182 -14.52 19.45 -3.62
N VAL A 183 -13.20 19.37 -3.48
CA VAL A 183 -12.45 20.29 -2.60
C VAL A 183 -12.53 21.73 -3.10
N PHE A 184 -12.33 21.98 -4.40
CA PHE A 184 -12.39 23.33 -4.93
C PHE A 184 -13.80 23.93 -4.88
N ALA A 185 -14.83 23.12 -5.12
CA ALA A 185 -16.21 23.51 -4.91
C ALA A 185 -16.52 23.82 -3.43
N ASN A 186 -15.94 23.05 -2.50
CA ASN A 186 -16.08 23.32 -1.07
C ASN A 186 -15.41 24.64 -0.67
N ILE A 187 -14.19 24.94 -1.14
CA ILE A 187 -13.53 26.24 -0.91
C ILE A 187 -14.38 27.40 -1.41
N LYS A 188 -14.99 27.25 -2.59
CA LYS A 188 -15.88 28.28 -3.15
C LYS A 188 -17.11 28.53 -2.29
N LYS A 189 -17.68 27.47 -1.68
CA LYS A 189 -18.83 27.56 -0.77
C LYS A 189 -18.45 28.02 0.63
N GLN A 190 -17.27 27.65 1.09
CA GLN A 190 -16.73 27.93 2.42
C GLN A 190 -15.33 28.55 2.27
N PRO A 191 -15.25 29.86 1.98
CA PRO A 191 -13.98 30.57 1.84
C PRO A 191 -13.05 30.35 3.05
N MET A 192 -11.77 30.16 2.77
CA MET A 192 -10.77 29.83 3.79
C MET A 192 -10.03 31.09 4.24
N MET A 193 -10.09 31.41 5.54
CA MET A 193 -9.32 32.52 6.12
C MET A 193 -7.93 32.05 6.54
N LEU A 194 -6.91 32.81 6.16
CA LEU A 194 -5.51 32.59 6.47
C LEU A 194 -4.95 33.86 7.11
N THR A 195 -4.86 33.86 8.44
CA THR A 195 -4.24 34.96 9.21
C THR A 195 -2.75 34.74 9.28
N ILE A 196 -1.98 35.67 8.71
CA ILE A 196 -0.52 35.60 8.64
C ILE A 196 0.09 36.39 9.80
N SER A 197 -0.51 37.53 10.15
CA SER A 197 -0.13 38.35 11.30
C SER A 197 -1.35 39.14 11.80
N SER A 198 -1.21 39.94 12.87
CA SER A 198 -2.27 40.86 13.32
C SER A 198 -2.75 41.79 12.20
N ASP A 199 -1.85 42.15 11.30
CA ASP A 199 -2.07 43.16 10.28
C ASP A 199 -2.42 42.55 8.92
N VAL A 200 -2.19 41.26 8.69
CA VAL A 200 -2.36 40.61 7.37
C VAL A 200 -3.30 39.41 7.47
N ASP A 201 -4.43 39.49 6.78
CA ASP A 201 -5.34 38.36 6.53
C ASP A 201 -5.50 38.11 5.04
N ILE A 202 -5.57 36.85 4.64
CA ILE A 202 -5.90 36.42 3.28
C ILE A 202 -7.12 35.51 3.34
N LEU A 203 -8.22 35.95 2.75
CA LEU A 203 -9.42 35.15 2.56
C LEU A 203 -9.40 34.55 1.16
N LEU A 204 -9.13 33.26 1.06
CA LEU A 204 -9.22 32.51 -0.19
C LEU A 204 -10.69 32.27 -0.54
N LYS A 205 -11.17 32.91 -1.61
CA LYS A 205 -12.58 32.84 -2.05
C LYS A 205 -12.84 31.71 -3.03
N GLU A 206 -11.96 31.55 -4.02
CA GLU A 206 -12.15 30.59 -5.11
C GLU A 206 -10.81 30.16 -5.68
N VAL A 207 -10.73 28.90 -6.11
CA VAL A 207 -9.67 28.41 -7.00
C VAL A 207 -10.33 28.00 -8.31
N ALA A 208 -10.25 28.87 -9.31
CA ALA A 208 -10.83 28.69 -10.63
C ALA A 208 -9.85 27.95 -11.57
N ASN A 209 -10.41 27.15 -12.47
CA ASN A 209 -9.67 26.33 -13.45
C ASN A 209 -8.47 25.56 -12.87
N PRO A 210 -8.61 24.88 -11.71
CA PRO A 210 -7.49 24.19 -11.11
C PRO A 210 -7.11 22.96 -11.94
N SER A 211 -5.82 22.84 -12.22
CA SER A 211 -5.16 21.65 -12.74
C SER A 211 -4.08 21.25 -11.74
N VAL A 212 -4.27 20.10 -11.10
CA VAL A 212 -3.31 19.53 -10.16
C VAL A 212 -2.98 18.13 -10.65
N ARG A 213 -1.71 17.88 -10.98
CA ARG A 213 -1.26 16.60 -11.51
C ARG A 213 0.06 16.20 -10.88
N CYS A 214 0.18 14.97 -10.44
CA CYS A 214 1.46 14.36 -10.13
C CYS A 214 2.14 13.93 -11.43
N SER A 215 3.23 14.58 -11.81
CA SER A 215 4.03 14.19 -12.98
C SER A 215 4.97 13.04 -12.68
N TYR A 216 5.48 12.97 -11.45
CA TYR A 216 6.37 11.91 -11.00
C TYR A 216 6.16 11.59 -9.52
N ALA A 217 6.16 10.31 -9.17
CA ALA A 217 6.28 9.89 -7.79
C ALA A 217 6.94 8.51 -7.68
N SER A 218 7.67 8.31 -6.58
CA SER A 218 8.35 7.05 -6.27
C SER A 218 8.43 6.83 -4.76
N ALA A 219 8.60 5.57 -4.36
CA ALA A 219 8.89 5.15 -3.00
C ALA A 219 10.12 4.23 -3.02
N THR A 220 11.14 4.54 -2.23
CA THR A 220 12.41 3.80 -2.22
C THR A 220 12.92 3.54 -0.79
N PRO A 221 13.61 2.42 -0.52
CA PRO A 221 14.22 2.19 0.79
C PRO A 221 15.28 3.27 1.12
N ALA A 222 15.34 3.71 2.38
CA ALA A 222 16.28 4.75 2.84
C ALA A 222 17.52 4.18 3.54
N GLY A 223 17.91 2.94 3.25
CA GLY A 223 19.09 2.26 3.82
C GLY A 223 18.89 1.66 5.22
N LYS A 224 17.83 2.02 5.94
CA LYS A 224 17.32 1.29 7.13
C LYS A 224 16.10 0.47 6.72
N THR A 225 15.90 -0.69 7.33
CA THR A 225 14.82 -1.65 6.98
C THR A 225 13.42 -1.04 6.97
N ASP A 226 13.16 -0.11 7.89
CA ASP A 226 11.82 0.43 8.11
C ASP A 226 11.65 1.88 7.67
N VAL A 227 12.65 2.47 7.01
CA VAL A 227 12.58 3.87 6.56
C VAL A 227 12.56 3.94 5.04
N TRP A 228 11.62 4.70 4.51
CA TRP A 228 11.38 4.85 3.08
C TRP A 228 11.46 6.31 2.66
N ASN A 229 12.13 6.60 1.56
CA ASN A 229 12.08 7.89 0.89
C ASN A 229 10.92 7.90 -0.09
N VAL A 230 10.19 9.01 -0.15
CA VAL A 230 9.14 9.26 -1.14
C VAL A 230 9.47 10.55 -1.86
N ASN A 231 9.68 10.47 -3.17
CA ASN A 231 9.85 11.64 -4.03
C ASN A 231 8.54 11.89 -4.77
N ILE A 232 8.07 13.13 -4.79
CA ILE A 232 6.84 13.52 -5.47
C ILE A 232 7.08 14.85 -6.20
N ILE A 233 6.73 14.89 -7.50
CA ILE A 233 6.61 16.11 -8.29
C ILE A 233 5.14 16.33 -8.61
N VAL A 234 4.60 17.48 -8.21
CA VAL A 234 3.23 17.93 -8.50
C VAL A 234 3.27 19.20 -9.31
N ASP A 235 2.59 19.18 -10.44
CA ASP A 235 2.35 20.32 -11.30
C ASP A 235 1.00 20.96 -10.98
N LEU A 236 1.00 22.29 -10.92
CA LEU A 236 -0.14 23.14 -10.63
C LEU A 236 -0.31 24.20 -11.71
N ALA A 237 -1.57 24.38 -12.12
CA ALA A 237 -2.04 25.59 -12.76
C ALA A 237 -3.39 25.95 -12.15
N ALA A 238 -3.61 27.22 -11.83
CA ALA A 238 -4.86 27.67 -11.22
C ALA A 238 -4.99 29.19 -11.29
N GLU A 239 -6.22 29.66 -11.20
CA GLU A 239 -6.55 31.05 -10.94
C GLU A 239 -7.11 31.17 -9.52
N VAL A 240 -6.41 31.88 -8.64
CA VAL A 240 -6.74 31.99 -7.22
C VAL A 240 -7.34 33.35 -6.95
N LYS A 241 -8.62 33.39 -6.61
CA LYS A 241 -9.31 34.62 -6.22
C LYS A 241 -9.32 34.74 -4.71
N LEU A 242 -8.82 35.87 -4.20
CA LEU A 242 -8.68 36.11 -2.78
C LEU A 242 -9.06 37.54 -2.40
N ASN A 243 -9.32 37.75 -1.12
CA ASN A 243 -9.39 39.08 -0.52
C ASN A 243 -8.22 39.22 0.46
N ALA A 244 -7.35 40.19 0.23
CA ALA A 244 -6.25 40.50 1.12
C ALA A 244 -6.62 41.70 2.00
N ARG A 245 -6.38 41.59 3.30
CA ARG A 245 -6.45 42.70 4.25
C ARG A 245 -5.04 43.04 4.72
N PHE A 246 -4.68 44.32 4.65
CA PHE A 246 -3.53 44.87 5.36
C PHE A 246 -3.96 46.03 6.24
N LYS A 247 -3.81 45.88 7.55
CA LYS A 247 -4.35 46.79 8.56
C LYS A 247 -5.85 47.01 8.31
N LYS A 248 -6.25 48.24 7.95
CA LYS A 248 -7.66 48.60 7.65
C LYS A 248 -8.02 48.47 6.17
N LEU A 249 -7.05 48.25 5.28
CA LEU A 249 -7.29 48.19 3.84
C LEU A 249 -7.65 46.77 3.43
N LYS A 250 -8.64 46.64 2.54
CA LYS A 250 -9.06 45.37 1.93
C LYS A 250 -9.06 45.52 0.42
N GLN A 251 -8.55 44.53 -0.29
CA GLN A 251 -8.63 44.47 -1.75
C GLN A 251 -8.91 43.05 -2.21
N ASP A 252 -9.76 42.92 -3.23
CA ASP A 252 -9.85 41.69 -3.98
C ASP A 252 -8.68 41.58 -4.95
N ALA A 253 -8.11 40.40 -5.05
CA ALA A 253 -6.99 40.11 -5.91
C ALA A 253 -7.15 38.77 -6.60
N ASN A 254 -6.45 38.64 -7.72
CA ASN A 254 -6.41 37.43 -8.51
C ASN A 254 -4.97 37.02 -8.79
N ILE A 255 -4.63 35.77 -8.52
CA ILE A 255 -3.32 35.20 -8.81
C ILE A 255 -3.50 34.08 -9.82
N LYS A 256 -3.06 34.33 -11.06
CA LYS A 256 -3.02 33.31 -12.12
C LYS A 256 -1.64 32.65 -12.13
N LEU A 257 -1.63 31.34 -11.95
CA LEU A 257 -0.45 30.49 -11.93
C LEU A 257 -0.51 29.50 -13.08
N LYS A 258 0.57 29.39 -13.84
CA LYS A 258 0.71 28.40 -14.91
C LYS A 258 2.12 27.81 -14.89
N GLY A 259 2.19 26.49 -15.02
CA GLY A 259 3.47 25.76 -15.02
C GLY A 259 4.22 25.88 -13.70
N MET A 260 3.50 25.81 -12.56
CA MET A 260 4.14 25.68 -11.26
C MET A 260 4.44 24.21 -11.00
N SER A 261 5.66 23.86 -10.64
CA SER A 261 6.04 22.49 -10.26
C SER A 261 6.60 22.49 -8.85
N LEU A 262 6.21 21.49 -8.06
CA LEU A 262 6.61 21.31 -6.67
C LEU A 262 7.26 19.95 -6.50
N LEU A 263 8.52 19.92 -6.10
CA LEU A 263 9.19 18.70 -5.65
C LEU A 263 9.16 18.63 -4.13
N ALA A 264 8.68 17.50 -3.59
CA ALA A 264 8.82 17.14 -2.19
C ALA A 264 9.55 15.80 -2.07
N THR A 265 10.57 15.73 -1.22
CA THR A 265 11.13 14.46 -0.74
C THR A 265 10.76 14.29 0.72
N ALA A 266 10.13 13.17 1.06
CA ALA A 266 9.75 12.80 2.42
C ALA A 266 10.43 11.51 2.85
N GLN A 267 10.69 11.39 4.14
CA GLN A 267 11.04 10.14 4.81
C GLN A 267 9.83 9.64 5.60
N ILE A 268 9.49 8.38 5.40
CA ILE A 268 8.44 7.66 6.10
C ILE A 268 9.10 6.60 6.96
N ASP A 269 8.86 6.64 8.26
CA ASP A 269 9.43 5.74 9.25
C ASP A 269 8.34 4.79 9.79
N PHE A 270 8.48 3.51 9.43
CA PHE A 270 7.62 2.41 9.85
C PHE A 270 8.17 1.65 11.05
N SER A 271 9.30 2.05 11.64
CA SER A 271 9.96 1.33 12.75
C SER A 271 9.10 1.23 14.02
N ARG A 272 7.98 1.95 14.09
CA ARG A 272 6.98 1.88 15.17
C ARG A 272 5.88 0.85 14.93
N LEU A 273 5.83 0.21 13.75
CA LEU A 273 4.87 -0.84 13.39
C LEU A 273 5.32 -2.23 13.87
N THR A 274 5.87 -2.34 15.08
CA THR A 274 6.51 -3.57 15.59
C THR A 274 5.52 -4.60 16.15
N GLY A 275 4.22 -4.32 16.14
CA GLY A 275 3.20 -5.21 16.69
C GLY A 275 2.11 -5.55 15.68
N SER A 276 1.40 -6.65 15.93
CA SER A 276 0.15 -7.01 15.26
C SER A 276 -1.04 -6.08 15.60
N ASN A 277 -0.80 -4.99 16.33
CA ASN A 277 -1.85 -4.03 16.69
C ASN A 277 -1.71 -2.77 15.84
N LEU A 278 -2.76 -2.44 15.09
CA LEU A 278 -2.85 -1.25 14.26
C LEU A 278 -2.87 0.07 15.06
N LYS A 279 -2.92 0.03 16.40
CA LYS A 279 -2.77 1.22 17.27
C LYS A 279 -1.52 2.04 16.94
N GLY A 280 -0.43 1.41 16.44
CA GLY A 280 0.80 2.08 16.03
C GLY A 280 0.78 2.75 14.65
N VAL A 281 -0.29 2.57 13.85
CA VAL A 281 -0.40 3.22 12.52
C VAL A 281 -0.48 4.75 12.66
N GLY A 282 -1.08 5.25 13.74
CA GLY A 282 -1.09 6.67 14.08
C GLY A 282 0.27 7.24 14.47
N ASP A 283 1.30 6.39 14.60
CA ASP A 283 2.67 6.77 14.93
C ASP A 283 3.63 6.73 13.72
N ILE A 284 3.13 6.47 12.50
CA ILE A 284 3.95 6.51 11.28
C ILE A 284 4.57 7.90 11.16
N GLY A 285 5.89 7.97 11.25
CA GLY A 285 6.63 9.21 11.19
C GLY A 285 6.79 9.67 9.75
N VAL A 286 6.23 10.82 9.38
CA VAL A 286 6.47 11.44 8.06
C VAL A 286 7.22 12.75 8.25
N THR A 287 8.37 12.86 7.60
CA THR A 287 9.19 14.09 7.61
C THR A 287 9.57 14.48 6.19
N VAL A 288 9.16 15.66 5.75
CA VAL A 288 9.62 16.25 4.49
C VAL A 288 11.02 16.82 4.69
N THR A 289 11.97 16.31 3.93
CA THR A 289 13.40 16.64 4.01
C THR A 289 13.85 17.56 2.88
N ARG A 290 13.11 17.59 1.77
CA ARG A 290 13.35 18.49 0.64
C ARG A 290 12.05 19.09 0.13
N PHE A 291 12.09 20.37 -0.19
CA PHE A 291 11.03 21.07 -0.90
C PHE A 291 11.69 21.96 -1.97
N GLN A 292 11.28 21.85 -3.23
CA GLN A 292 11.74 22.74 -4.31
C GLN A 292 10.55 23.17 -5.15
N THR A 293 10.62 24.37 -5.72
CA THR A 293 9.56 25.00 -6.50
C THR A 293 10.10 25.56 -7.81
N SER A 294 9.32 25.41 -8.87
CA SER A 294 9.50 26.06 -10.17
C SER A 294 8.22 26.81 -10.50
N ILE A 295 8.33 27.99 -11.09
CA ILE A 295 7.18 28.79 -11.50
C ILE A 295 7.42 29.26 -12.93
N GLY A 296 6.62 28.76 -13.87
CA GLY A 296 6.66 29.20 -15.26
C GLY A 296 6.12 30.61 -15.43
N GLU A 297 4.84 30.81 -15.13
CA GLU A 297 4.18 32.11 -15.23
C GLU A 297 3.38 32.42 -13.95
N ILE A 298 3.48 33.66 -13.47
CA ILE A 298 2.63 34.21 -12.41
C ILE A 298 2.11 35.58 -12.87
N LYS A 299 0.79 35.80 -12.77
CA LYS A 299 0.16 37.11 -12.96
C LYS A 299 -0.63 37.44 -11.71
N ILE A 300 -0.40 38.62 -11.15
CA ILE A 300 -1.08 39.11 -9.95
C ILE A 300 -1.85 40.36 -10.34
N ASP A 301 -3.18 40.29 -10.26
CA ASP A 301 -4.06 41.42 -10.47
C ASP A 301 -4.45 41.99 -9.09
N GLY A 302 -4.13 43.26 -8.83
CA GLY A 302 -4.41 43.96 -7.57
C GLY A 302 -3.24 44.84 -7.11
N GLU A 303 -3.42 46.17 -7.20
CA GLU A 303 -2.40 47.16 -6.79
C GLU A 303 -1.98 47.00 -5.33
N ILE A 304 -2.91 46.67 -4.41
CA ILE A 304 -2.61 46.57 -2.99
C ILE A 304 -1.73 45.36 -2.66
N LEU A 305 -1.73 44.24 -3.38
CA LEU A 305 -0.79 43.15 -3.05
C LEU A 305 0.65 43.58 -3.34
N VAL A 306 0.84 44.32 -4.43
CA VAL A 306 2.12 44.92 -4.79
C VAL A 306 2.48 46.06 -3.82
N ASP A 307 1.51 46.84 -3.35
CA ASP A 307 1.71 47.94 -2.38
C ASP A 307 1.81 47.47 -0.92
N ILE A 308 1.21 46.33 -0.54
CA ILE A 308 1.41 45.67 0.76
C ILE A 308 2.85 45.18 0.81
N VAL A 309 3.29 44.51 -0.25
CA VAL A 309 4.68 44.04 -0.33
C VAL A 309 5.64 45.22 -0.48
N GLY A 310 5.28 46.25 -1.25
CA GLY A 310 6.08 47.47 -1.43
C GLY A 310 6.11 48.39 -0.20
N GLY A 311 5.04 48.42 0.60
CA GLY A 311 4.93 49.20 1.83
C GLY A 311 5.60 48.55 3.03
N ILE A 312 5.72 47.21 3.04
CA ILE A 312 6.49 46.47 4.05
C ILE A 312 7.96 46.32 3.59
N TYR A 313 8.22 46.15 2.28
CA TYR A 313 9.55 45.99 1.67
C TYR A 313 9.65 46.61 0.25
N PRO A 314 10.00 47.90 0.14
CA PRO A 314 10.02 48.66 -1.13
C PRO A 314 10.89 48.03 -2.23
N VAL A 315 11.90 47.25 -1.85
CA VAL A 315 12.87 46.63 -2.77
C VAL A 315 12.30 45.37 -3.45
N LEU A 316 11.24 44.76 -2.92
CA LEU A 316 10.73 43.46 -3.37
C LEU A 316 9.51 43.51 -4.30
N ALA A 317 8.80 44.64 -4.37
CA ALA A 317 7.63 44.79 -5.24
C ALA A 317 7.91 44.49 -6.74
N PRO A 318 9.07 44.86 -7.33
CA PRO A 318 9.41 44.48 -8.71
C PRO A 318 9.75 42.99 -8.86
N VAL A 319 10.20 42.34 -7.78
CA VAL A 319 10.68 40.94 -7.78
C VAL A 319 9.52 39.95 -7.83
N LEU A 320 8.37 40.29 -7.25
CA LEU A 320 7.15 39.46 -7.30
C LEU A 320 6.59 39.26 -8.72
N ARG A 321 6.96 40.13 -9.66
CA ARG A 321 6.55 40.02 -11.07
C ARG A 321 7.44 39.09 -11.89
N LEU A 322 8.53 38.56 -11.31
CA LEU A 322 9.49 37.68 -11.98
C LEU A 322 9.39 36.25 -11.42
N PRO A 323 8.69 35.32 -12.12
CA PRO A 323 8.41 33.97 -11.64
C PRO A 323 9.64 33.21 -11.10
N TYR A 324 10.76 33.28 -11.83
CA TYR A 324 12.00 32.59 -11.46
C TYR A 324 12.66 33.16 -10.21
N LYS A 325 12.58 34.47 -9.96
CA LYS A 325 13.13 35.09 -8.73
C LYS A 325 12.31 34.72 -7.51
N LEU A 326 10.99 34.68 -7.66
CA LEU A 326 10.10 34.22 -6.60
C LEU A 326 10.37 32.76 -6.23
N ALA A 327 10.49 31.88 -7.22
CA ALA A 327 10.90 30.49 -7.01
C ALA A 327 12.29 30.40 -6.34
N SER A 328 13.26 31.24 -6.74
CA SER A 328 14.59 31.31 -6.13
C SER A 328 14.55 31.65 -4.64
N ILE A 329 13.73 32.62 -4.24
CA ILE A 329 13.51 32.98 -2.83
C ILE A 329 12.92 31.79 -2.05
N ILE A 330 11.88 31.15 -2.60
CA ILE A 330 11.22 29.97 -2.01
C ILE A 330 12.21 28.81 -1.80
N ASN A 331 13.07 28.57 -2.78
CA ASN A 331 14.05 27.47 -2.76
C ASN A 331 15.26 27.76 -1.87
N THR A 332 15.47 29.01 -1.46
CA THR A 332 16.67 29.42 -0.71
C THR A 332 16.34 30.03 0.65
N SER A 333 16.02 31.33 0.73
CA SER A 333 15.84 32.02 2.01
C SER A 333 14.67 31.46 2.82
N GLU A 334 13.57 31.11 2.16
CA GLU A 334 12.34 30.67 2.84
C GLU A 334 12.24 29.16 3.04
N ASN A 335 13.09 28.39 2.36
CA ASN A 335 12.91 26.95 2.26
C ASN A 335 12.86 26.26 3.62
N LYS A 336 13.72 26.68 4.56
CA LYS A 336 13.78 26.15 5.92
C LYS A 336 12.49 26.41 6.70
N GLN A 337 11.91 27.60 6.57
CA GLN A 337 10.66 27.97 7.23
C GLN A 337 9.47 27.21 6.62
N ILE A 338 9.47 27.06 5.30
CA ILE A 338 8.48 26.27 4.56
C ILE A 338 8.52 24.81 5.00
N LEU A 339 9.70 24.19 5.02
CA LEU A 339 9.88 22.81 5.49
C LEU A 339 9.42 22.62 6.93
N THR A 340 9.76 23.57 7.82
CA THR A 340 9.32 23.55 9.22
C THR A 340 7.78 23.61 9.29
N SER A 341 7.16 24.49 8.51
CA SER A 341 5.70 24.64 8.47
C SER A 341 5.01 23.40 7.90
N ILE A 342 5.56 22.79 6.84
CA ILE A 342 5.06 21.54 6.26
C ILE A 342 5.13 20.42 7.30
N ASN A 343 6.28 20.25 7.95
CA ASN A 343 6.46 19.21 8.95
C ASN A 343 5.59 19.43 10.19
N ASN A 344 5.41 20.68 10.63
CA ASN A 344 4.48 21.01 11.70
C ASN A 344 3.02 20.73 11.29
N ALA A 345 2.66 21.04 10.04
CA ALA A 345 1.33 20.72 9.51
C ALA A 345 1.11 19.20 9.49
N LEU A 346 2.06 18.41 9.00
CA LEU A 346 2.00 16.94 9.01
C LEU A 346 1.88 16.38 10.43
N LYS A 347 2.63 16.92 11.39
CA LYS A 347 2.49 16.57 12.82
C LYS A 347 1.10 16.93 13.36
N SER A 348 0.56 18.10 13.00
CA SER A 348 -0.74 18.59 13.48
C SER A 348 -1.93 17.85 12.87
N LEU A 349 -1.78 17.35 11.64
CA LEU A 349 -2.72 16.41 11.02
C LEU A 349 -2.68 15.05 11.74
N GLY A 350 -1.62 14.79 12.52
CA GLY A 350 -1.22 13.47 13.00
C GLY A 350 -1.00 12.52 11.81
N ALA A 351 -0.47 11.33 12.06
CA ALA A 351 -0.88 10.19 11.21
C ALA A 351 -2.33 9.76 11.56
N ASN A 352 -3.19 10.73 11.91
CA ASN A 352 -4.61 10.55 12.20
C ASN A 352 -5.44 11.32 11.16
N PRO A 353 -5.47 10.86 9.89
CA PRO A 353 -6.54 11.28 8.99
C PRO A 353 -7.91 10.93 9.62
N VAL A 354 -8.99 11.50 9.08
CA VAL A 354 -10.42 11.27 9.42
C VAL A 354 -10.74 9.82 9.81
N ILE A 355 -10.03 8.87 9.20
CA ILE A 355 -10.06 7.44 9.49
C ILE A 355 -9.73 7.17 10.97
N ALA A 356 -8.60 7.61 11.51
CA ALA A 356 -8.14 7.23 12.85
C ALA A 356 -8.88 7.91 14.03
N ARG A 357 -9.68 8.95 13.79
CA ARG A 357 -10.47 9.65 14.85
C ARG A 357 -11.47 8.75 15.58
N ARG A 358 -11.77 7.55 15.05
CA ARG A 358 -12.70 6.57 15.65
C ARG A 358 -12.03 5.37 16.33
N TRP A 359 -10.70 5.27 16.34
CA TRP A 359 -9.98 4.00 16.55
C TRP A 359 -9.47 3.81 17.98
N GLY A 360 -9.97 4.63 18.90
CA GLY A 360 -9.76 4.48 20.33
C GLY A 360 -10.91 3.72 20.98
N LYS A 361 -10.86 2.39 20.93
CA LYS A 361 -11.23 1.41 21.99
C LYS A 361 -11.79 0.11 21.39
N SER A 362 -10.99 -0.94 21.48
CA SER A 362 -11.45 -2.31 21.69
C SER A 362 -10.28 -3.08 22.30
N ASP A 363 -10.47 -3.57 23.52
CA ASP A 363 -9.56 -4.46 24.24
C ASP A 363 -10.21 -5.84 24.29
N SER A 364 -9.34 -6.85 24.46
CA SER A 364 -9.62 -8.28 24.71
C SER A 364 -9.89 -9.17 23.49
N VAL A 365 -8.82 -9.61 22.82
CA VAL A 365 -8.62 -11.01 22.31
C VAL A 365 -7.11 -11.25 22.04
N LEU A 366 -6.34 -10.22 21.64
CA LEU A 366 -4.95 -10.36 21.18
C LEU A 366 -3.87 -10.77 22.21
N VAL A 367 -4.19 -10.78 23.51
CA VAL A 367 -3.19 -11.07 24.57
C VAL A 367 -2.86 -12.58 24.66
N ARG A 368 -3.72 -13.46 24.14
CA ARG A 368 -3.48 -14.91 24.16
C ARG A 368 -2.64 -15.42 22.98
N PHE A 369 -2.76 -14.80 21.80
CA PHE A 369 -2.03 -15.23 20.59
C PHE A 369 -0.54 -14.82 20.59
N LYS A 370 -0.19 -13.65 21.17
CA LYS A 370 1.20 -13.15 21.23
C LYS A 370 2.14 -13.98 22.11
N ARG A 371 1.63 -14.63 23.17
CA ARG A 371 2.45 -15.50 24.04
C ARG A 371 2.78 -16.86 23.43
N PHE A 372 2.02 -17.32 22.43
CA PHE A 372 2.27 -18.58 21.74
C PHE A 372 3.32 -18.45 20.64
N ILE A 373 3.27 -17.38 19.84
CA ILE A 373 4.24 -17.16 18.75
C ILE A 373 5.63 -16.76 19.26
N SER A 374 5.70 -15.99 20.36
CA SER A 374 7.00 -15.57 20.92
C SER A 374 7.77 -16.70 21.63
N SER A 375 7.11 -17.80 22.03
CA SER A 375 7.79 -18.98 22.57
C SER A 375 8.23 -19.99 21.49
N LEU A 376 7.60 -19.96 20.30
CA LEU A 376 7.95 -20.82 19.16
C LEU A 376 9.10 -20.27 18.31
N LEU A 377 9.26 -18.94 18.22
CA LEU A 377 10.29 -18.28 17.39
C LEU A 377 11.66 -18.12 18.08
N GLY A 378 11.88 -18.83 19.20
CA GLY A 378 13.16 -18.87 19.90
C GLY A 378 14.20 -19.73 19.18
N ARG A 379 14.88 -19.14 18.18
CA ARG A 379 16.16 -19.56 17.57
C ARG A 379 16.44 -21.07 17.50
N SER A 380 16.27 -21.64 16.31
CA SER A 380 16.97 -22.85 15.88
C SER A 380 17.79 -22.53 14.63
N ASN A 381 19.11 -22.43 14.78
CA ASN A 381 20.05 -22.64 13.69
C ASN A 381 20.21 -24.16 13.58
N SER A 382 19.61 -24.80 12.58
CA SER A 382 19.97 -26.17 12.23
C SER A 382 20.36 -26.22 10.76
N ALA A 383 21.61 -26.64 10.56
CA ALA A 383 22.19 -26.92 9.27
C ALA A 383 21.39 -28.04 8.58
N ALA A 384 21.02 -27.80 7.32
CA ALA A 384 20.39 -28.79 6.46
C ALA A 384 21.32 -30.00 6.32
N ALA A 385 20.96 -31.11 6.97
CA ALA A 385 21.59 -32.40 6.73
C ALA A 385 20.93 -33.01 5.49
N ASP A 386 21.79 -33.29 4.50
CA ASP A 386 21.47 -33.92 3.23
C ASP A 386 21.14 -35.40 3.48
N ALA A 387 19.87 -35.70 3.75
CA ALA A 387 19.37 -37.06 3.94
C ALA A 387 18.76 -37.55 2.63
N THR A 388 19.45 -38.49 1.99
CA THR A 388 18.96 -39.25 0.83
C THR A 388 17.65 -39.96 1.17
N VAL A 389 16.55 -39.52 0.55
CA VAL A 389 15.21 -40.05 0.76
C VAL A 389 15.05 -41.37 0.00
N ASP A 390 14.80 -42.44 0.75
CA ASP A 390 14.39 -43.75 0.23
C ASP A 390 12.99 -43.62 -0.40
N VAL A 391 12.90 -43.79 -1.72
CA VAL A 391 11.69 -43.58 -2.52
C VAL A 391 10.74 -44.78 -2.32
N ARG A 392 10.05 -44.81 -1.18
CA ARG A 392 8.79 -45.55 -1.09
C ARG A 392 7.78 -44.85 -2.01
N SER A 393 6.97 -45.63 -2.73
CA SER A 393 5.86 -45.10 -3.52
C SER A 393 4.97 -44.26 -2.61
N SER A 394 4.90 -42.94 -2.85
CA SER A 394 4.06 -42.03 -2.07
C SER A 394 2.62 -42.56 -2.04
N PRO A 395 1.94 -42.55 -0.89
CA PRO A 395 0.52 -42.89 -0.84
C PRO A 395 -0.27 -42.01 -1.80
N ASP A 396 -1.32 -42.58 -2.38
CA ASP A 396 -2.24 -41.86 -3.24
C ASP A 396 -3.03 -40.85 -2.41
N MET A 397 -2.65 -39.58 -2.52
CA MET A 397 -3.16 -38.50 -1.66
C MET A 397 -4.67 -38.26 -1.83
N SER A 398 -5.27 -38.64 -2.97
CA SER A 398 -6.73 -38.49 -3.13
C SER A 398 -7.53 -39.52 -2.34
N ARG A 399 -6.90 -40.60 -1.84
CA ARG A 399 -7.57 -41.70 -1.12
C ARG A 399 -6.75 -42.29 0.03
N TRP A 400 -5.90 -41.48 0.65
CA TRP A 400 -4.97 -41.96 1.67
C TRP A 400 -5.69 -42.51 2.93
N MET A 401 -6.89 -42.02 3.22
CA MET A 401 -7.67 -42.50 4.36
C MET A 401 -8.35 -43.84 4.10
N SER A 402 -8.52 -44.23 2.84
CA SER A 402 -9.18 -45.49 2.44
C SER A 402 -8.35 -46.74 2.73
N THR A 403 -7.08 -46.60 3.13
CA THR A 403 -6.22 -47.75 3.44
C THR A 403 -6.66 -48.44 4.74
N PRO A 404 -6.58 -49.78 4.85
CA PRO A 404 -6.96 -50.50 6.07
C PRO A 404 -6.23 -50.00 7.33
N ALA A 405 -4.96 -49.60 7.18
CA ALA A 405 -4.12 -49.09 8.27
C ALA A 405 -4.56 -47.73 8.82
N ILE A 406 -5.22 -46.90 8.00
CA ILE A 406 -5.82 -45.63 8.43
C ILE A 406 -7.25 -45.86 8.92
N GLN A 407 -8.02 -46.71 8.23
CA GLN A 407 -9.39 -47.07 8.60
C GLN A 407 -9.52 -47.61 10.04
N SER A 408 -8.54 -48.37 10.50
CA SER A 408 -8.52 -48.92 11.86
C SER A 408 -8.09 -47.93 12.96
N ARG A 409 -7.68 -46.71 12.61
CA ARG A 409 -7.22 -45.71 13.58
C ARG A 409 -8.37 -44.93 14.16
N LYS A 410 -8.24 -44.59 15.43
CA LYS A 410 -9.09 -43.61 16.10
C LYS A 410 -8.81 -42.22 15.56
N LEU A 411 -9.81 -41.34 15.61
CA LEU A 411 -9.65 -39.95 15.21
C LEU A 411 -8.55 -39.23 16.01
N ALA A 412 -8.42 -39.55 17.31
CA ALA A 412 -7.33 -39.05 18.17
C ALA A 412 -5.93 -39.49 17.73
N ASP A 413 -5.82 -40.56 16.95
CA ASP A 413 -4.54 -41.15 16.54
C ASP A 413 -4.12 -40.73 15.12
N LEU A 414 -4.85 -39.82 14.48
CA LEU A 414 -4.57 -39.35 13.12
C LEU A 414 -3.95 -37.96 13.12
N TYR A 415 -3.10 -37.71 12.13
CA TYR A 415 -2.79 -36.36 11.66
C TYR A 415 -3.62 -36.08 10.41
N LEU A 416 -4.53 -35.12 10.51
CA LEU A 416 -5.38 -34.63 9.43
C LEU A 416 -4.78 -33.34 8.88
N PRO A 417 -4.40 -33.30 7.59
CA PRO A 417 -4.03 -32.06 6.94
C PRO A 417 -5.29 -31.21 6.69
N GLY A 418 -5.22 -29.95 7.12
CA GLY A 418 -6.27 -28.97 6.92
C GLY A 418 -5.74 -27.68 6.33
N THR A 419 -6.63 -26.90 5.74
CA THR A 419 -6.34 -25.57 5.18
C THR A 419 -7.06 -24.49 5.96
N HIS A 420 -6.34 -23.43 6.31
CA HIS A 420 -6.90 -22.21 6.88
C HIS A 420 -7.48 -21.35 5.75
N ASP A 421 -8.65 -20.73 5.98
CA ASP A 421 -9.38 -19.94 4.97
C ASP A 421 -9.40 -20.64 3.59
N SER A 422 -9.93 -21.86 3.55
CA SER A 422 -9.68 -22.81 2.45
C SER A 422 -10.17 -22.33 1.08
N ALA A 423 -11.17 -21.46 1.06
CA ALA A 423 -11.73 -20.88 -0.16
C ALA A 423 -11.07 -19.55 -0.58
N ALA A 424 -10.09 -19.06 0.17
CA ALA A 424 -9.34 -17.84 -0.11
C ALA A 424 -8.24 -18.05 -1.18
N TYR A 425 -8.54 -18.77 -2.26
CA TYR A 425 -7.66 -18.97 -3.42
C TYR A 425 -7.94 -18.00 -4.57
N ALA A 426 -9.14 -17.42 -4.61
CA ALA A 426 -9.53 -16.44 -5.60
C ALA A 426 -10.59 -15.47 -5.05
N PHE A 427 -10.48 -14.19 -5.37
CA PHE A 427 -11.40 -13.14 -4.90
C PHE A 427 -12.08 -12.39 -6.04
N THR A 428 -13.27 -11.87 -5.77
CA THR A 428 -13.84 -10.76 -6.53
C THR A 428 -13.27 -9.44 -6.00
N ARG A 429 -13.35 -8.35 -6.76
CA ARG A 429 -12.96 -7.00 -6.29
C ARG A 429 -14.07 -6.36 -5.46
N THR A 430 -14.60 -7.12 -4.51
CA THR A 430 -15.72 -6.75 -3.64
C THR A 430 -15.38 -7.13 -2.21
N LEU A 431 -15.50 -6.18 -1.29
CA LEU A 431 -15.39 -6.47 0.14
C LEU A 431 -16.50 -7.44 0.56
N SER A 432 -16.22 -8.29 1.53
CA SER A 432 -17.28 -9.09 2.17
C SER A 432 -18.30 -8.19 2.88
N LEU A 433 -19.43 -8.76 3.30
CA LEU A 433 -20.31 -8.05 4.25
C LEU A 433 -19.83 -8.19 5.68
N MET A 434 -18.96 -9.18 5.95
CA MET A 434 -18.28 -9.34 7.23
C MET A 434 -17.27 -8.21 7.44
N LYS A 435 -17.49 -7.42 8.49
CA LYS A 435 -16.63 -6.30 8.89
C LYS A 435 -15.88 -6.68 10.15
N TYR A 436 -14.56 -6.78 10.07
CA TYR A 436 -13.69 -6.97 11.22
C TYR A 436 -13.14 -5.62 11.68
N ASP A 437 -12.99 -5.43 12.99
CA ASP A 437 -12.56 -4.16 13.59
C ASP A 437 -11.22 -3.65 13.03
N ASP A 438 -10.30 -4.56 12.73
CA ASP A 438 -8.95 -4.27 12.23
C ASP A 438 -8.92 -3.85 10.75
N ILE A 439 -9.93 -4.22 9.96
CA ILE A 439 -10.05 -3.84 8.54
C ILE A 439 -11.30 -3.00 8.22
N ALA A 440 -12.10 -2.63 9.21
CA ALA A 440 -13.38 -1.90 9.04
C ALA A 440 -13.23 -0.59 8.24
N PHE A 441 -12.03 -0.03 8.21
CA PHE A 441 -11.69 1.16 7.46
C PHE A 441 -11.86 1.01 5.95
N LEU A 442 -11.75 -0.21 5.43
CA LEU A 442 -11.93 -0.49 4.01
C LEU A 442 -13.34 -0.14 3.53
N TRP A 443 -14.34 -0.17 4.41
CA TRP A 443 -15.71 0.25 4.11
C TRP A 443 -15.92 1.77 4.22
N ASN A 444 -14.92 2.52 4.68
CA ASN A 444 -14.92 3.99 4.64
C ASN A 444 -14.20 4.53 3.40
N LEU A 445 -13.92 3.68 2.41
CA LEU A 445 -13.31 4.04 1.14
C LEU A 445 -14.33 3.87 0.03
N GLU A 446 -14.33 4.81 -0.91
CA GLU A 446 -15.05 4.70 -2.17
C GLU A 446 -14.01 4.44 -3.26
N TYR A 447 -14.03 3.23 -3.80
CA TYR A 447 -12.94 2.73 -4.63
C TYR A 447 -12.98 3.26 -6.06
N TYR A 448 -14.16 3.56 -6.60
CA TYR A 448 -14.32 3.80 -8.03
C TYR A 448 -15.03 5.10 -8.36
N LEU A 449 -15.94 5.56 -7.49
CA LEU A 449 -16.72 6.78 -7.75
C LEU A 449 -15.98 8.04 -7.29
N PRO A 450 -16.08 9.15 -8.06
CA PRO A 450 -15.54 10.44 -7.63
C PRO A 450 -16.37 11.06 -6.50
N ALA A 451 -15.76 11.95 -5.75
CA ALA A 451 -16.41 12.72 -4.70
C ALA A 451 -17.49 13.66 -5.28
N PRO A 452 -18.62 13.88 -4.58
CA PRO A 452 -19.64 14.82 -5.03
C PRO A 452 -19.08 16.24 -5.26
N SER A 453 -19.10 16.69 -6.51
CA SER A 453 -18.52 17.98 -6.93
C SER A 453 -19.37 19.20 -6.57
N GLY A 454 -20.52 19.00 -5.93
CA GLY A 454 -21.42 20.06 -5.50
C GLY A 454 -20.92 20.90 -4.31
N GLY A 455 -19.75 20.59 -3.73
CA GLY A 455 -19.13 21.35 -2.62
C GLY A 455 -19.80 21.19 -1.25
N THR A 456 -20.82 20.33 -1.15
CA THR A 456 -21.45 19.89 0.11
C THR A 456 -20.64 18.81 0.82
N PHE A 457 -19.79 18.11 0.07
CA PHE A 457 -18.88 17.11 0.57
C PHE A 457 -17.48 17.72 0.70
N ASN A 458 -16.81 17.50 1.84
CA ASN A 458 -15.42 17.89 2.05
C ASN A 458 -14.54 16.65 2.11
N PRO A 459 -13.86 16.27 1.02
CA PRO A 459 -12.97 15.11 0.99
C PRO A 459 -11.86 15.09 2.04
N LEU A 460 -11.53 16.24 2.63
CA LEU A 460 -10.49 16.35 3.65
C LEU A 460 -10.98 15.96 5.05
N THR A 461 -12.30 15.94 5.26
CA THR A 461 -12.91 15.72 6.59
C THR A 461 -14.03 14.68 6.60
N SER A 462 -14.50 14.26 5.44
CA SER A 462 -15.66 13.39 5.27
C SER A 462 -15.28 11.99 4.78
N THR A 463 -16.12 11.01 5.12
CA THR A 463 -16.08 9.65 4.58
C THR A 463 -17.28 9.44 3.65
N PRO A 464 -17.17 8.58 2.62
CA PRO A 464 -16.00 7.77 2.29
C PRO A 464 -14.86 8.58 1.64
N VAL A 465 -13.62 8.11 1.75
CA VAL A 465 -12.50 8.69 0.98
C VAL A 465 -12.55 8.12 -0.43
N HIS A 466 -12.67 8.98 -1.43
CA HIS A 466 -12.78 8.57 -2.83
C HIS A 466 -11.39 8.32 -3.43
N LEU A 467 -11.09 7.12 -3.90
CA LEU A 467 -9.76 6.75 -4.39
C LEU A 467 -9.59 6.98 -5.89
N GLY A 468 -10.70 6.91 -6.64
CA GLY A 468 -10.69 6.85 -8.10
C GLY A 468 -10.23 5.48 -8.63
N PRO A 469 -10.49 5.19 -9.91
CA PRO A 469 -10.48 3.83 -10.43
C PRO A 469 -9.11 3.15 -10.42
N VAL A 470 -8.02 3.89 -10.63
CA VAL A 470 -6.66 3.31 -10.69
C VAL A 470 -6.18 2.96 -9.28
N LEU A 471 -6.28 3.88 -8.33
CA LEU A 471 -5.91 3.62 -6.94
C LEU A 471 -6.86 2.61 -6.29
N GLY A 472 -8.17 2.70 -6.54
CA GLY A 472 -9.13 1.71 -6.04
C GLY A 472 -8.84 0.30 -6.53
N SER A 473 -8.53 0.14 -7.82
CA SER A 473 -8.12 -1.16 -8.37
C SER A 473 -6.81 -1.65 -7.76
N TYR A 474 -5.83 -0.77 -7.58
CA TYR A 474 -4.56 -1.11 -6.93
C TYR A 474 -4.80 -1.62 -5.51
N VAL A 475 -5.55 -0.86 -4.69
CA VAL A 475 -5.87 -1.24 -3.30
C VAL A 475 -6.60 -2.58 -3.23
N MET A 476 -7.61 -2.81 -4.09
CA MET A 476 -8.31 -4.11 -4.14
C MET A 476 -7.40 -5.27 -4.51
N ASN A 477 -6.46 -5.07 -5.44
CA ASN A 477 -5.48 -6.09 -5.78
C ASN A 477 -4.50 -6.34 -4.62
N SER A 478 -4.04 -5.29 -3.92
CA SER A 478 -3.17 -5.44 -2.75
C SER A 478 -3.87 -6.22 -1.63
N ILE A 479 -5.14 -5.91 -1.34
CA ILE A 479 -5.93 -6.66 -0.36
C ILE A 479 -6.02 -8.12 -0.80
N ALA A 480 -6.30 -8.41 -2.07
CA ALA A 480 -6.36 -9.79 -2.57
C ALA A 480 -5.05 -10.56 -2.36
N ARG A 481 -3.89 -9.92 -2.58
CA ARG A 481 -2.57 -10.54 -2.35
C ARG A 481 -2.28 -10.78 -0.86
N ILE A 482 -2.79 -9.93 0.01
CA ILE A 482 -2.65 -10.06 1.46
C ILE A 482 -3.58 -11.16 1.99
N SER A 483 -4.82 -11.21 1.49
CA SER A 483 -5.86 -12.15 1.93
C SER A 483 -5.74 -13.55 1.33
N LYS A 484 -4.95 -13.77 0.27
CA LYS A 484 -4.89 -15.08 -0.40
C LYS A 484 -4.17 -16.12 0.48
N ALA A 485 -4.93 -17.08 1.02
CA ALA A 485 -4.43 -18.09 1.94
C ALA A 485 -4.10 -19.42 1.27
N GLN A 486 -4.67 -19.71 0.09
CA GLN A 486 -4.44 -20.94 -0.66
C GLN A 486 -4.09 -20.63 -2.12
N MET A 487 -3.28 -21.46 -2.77
CA MET A 487 -3.02 -21.30 -4.21
C MET A 487 -4.12 -21.96 -5.04
N GLU A 488 -4.45 -23.19 -4.67
CA GLU A 488 -5.30 -24.10 -5.42
C GLU A 488 -6.76 -24.13 -4.93
N ASP A 489 -7.66 -24.59 -5.79
CA ASP A 489 -9.08 -24.72 -5.49
C ASP A 489 -9.41 -25.95 -4.60
N ILE A 490 -10.69 -26.13 -4.23
CA ILE A 490 -11.11 -27.22 -3.33
C ILE A 490 -10.85 -28.61 -3.94
N PRO A 491 -11.15 -28.89 -5.23
CA PRO A 491 -10.78 -30.16 -5.87
C PRO A 491 -9.29 -30.47 -5.77
N ALA A 492 -8.42 -29.50 -6.06
CA ALA A 492 -6.98 -29.68 -5.98
C ALA A 492 -6.49 -29.88 -4.53
N GLN A 493 -7.06 -29.17 -3.55
CA GLN A 493 -6.81 -29.41 -2.13
C GLN A 493 -7.20 -30.84 -1.72
N LEU A 494 -8.39 -31.32 -2.11
CA LEU A 494 -8.86 -32.69 -1.83
C LEU A 494 -7.96 -33.74 -2.46
N ALA A 495 -7.58 -33.57 -3.73
CA ALA A 495 -6.65 -34.44 -4.44
C ALA A 495 -5.25 -34.42 -3.81
N GLY A 496 -4.84 -33.27 -3.27
CA GLY A 496 -3.61 -33.07 -2.51
C GLY A 496 -3.58 -33.71 -1.13
N GLY A 497 -4.71 -34.26 -0.68
CA GLY A 497 -4.84 -34.99 0.58
C GLY A 497 -5.42 -34.17 1.73
N ILE A 498 -5.81 -32.91 1.50
CA ILE A 498 -6.51 -32.09 2.50
C ILE A 498 -7.86 -32.73 2.86
N ARG A 499 -8.16 -32.79 4.15
CA ARG A 499 -9.39 -33.40 4.68
C ARG A 499 -10.13 -32.49 5.67
N HIS A 500 -9.62 -31.30 5.94
CA HIS A 500 -10.26 -30.32 6.79
C HIS A 500 -10.25 -28.93 6.13
N PHE A 501 -11.43 -28.33 5.99
CA PHE A 501 -11.63 -27.06 5.31
C PHE A 501 -12.23 -26.03 6.27
N ASP A 502 -11.48 -24.97 6.58
CA ASP A 502 -12.00 -23.77 7.25
C ASP A 502 -12.69 -22.86 6.22
N LEU A 503 -14.03 -22.84 6.23
CA LEU A 503 -14.86 -22.06 5.32
C LEU A 503 -15.55 -20.93 6.08
N ARG A 504 -15.08 -19.70 5.85
CA ARG A 504 -15.70 -18.49 6.41
C ARG A 504 -16.82 -18.00 5.53
N VAL A 505 -18.07 -18.29 5.89
CA VAL A 505 -19.24 -18.10 5.01
C VAL A 505 -20.09 -16.94 5.48
N TYR A 506 -20.57 -16.10 4.56
CA TYR A 506 -21.59 -15.10 4.84
C TYR A 506 -22.69 -15.12 3.76
N TYR A 507 -23.88 -14.67 4.14
CA TYR A 507 -25.00 -14.47 3.23
C TYR A 507 -25.03 -13.03 2.71
N ASP A 508 -25.14 -12.87 1.40
CA ASP A 508 -25.37 -11.59 0.73
C ASP A 508 -26.85 -11.48 0.36
N PRO A 509 -27.65 -10.64 1.05
CA PRO A 509 -29.07 -10.54 0.80
C PRO A 509 -29.39 -9.86 -0.54
N ALA A 510 -28.48 -9.02 -1.07
CA ALA A 510 -28.69 -8.34 -2.34
C ALA A 510 -28.45 -9.27 -3.54
N ALA A 511 -27.49 -10.19 -3.40
CA ALA A 511 -27.21 -11.22 -4.40
C ALA A 511 -28.03 -12.51 -4.20
N ASP A 512 -28.75 -12.61 -3.08
CA ASP A 512 -29.43 -13.82 -2.59
C ASP A 512 -28.56 -15.08 -2.68
N ASN A 513 -27.34 -15.01 -2.12
CA ASN A 513 -26.38 -16.11 -2.22
C ASN A 513 -25.38 -16.15 -1.06
N PHE A 514 -24.79 -17.32 -0.83
CA PHE A 514 -23.74 -17.55 0.16
C PHE A 514 -22.36 -17.50 -0.48
N TYR A 515 -21.47 -16.72 0.11
CA TYR A 515 -20.09 -16.57 -0.33
C TYR A 515 -19.14 -16.91 0.80
N THR A 516 -17.95 -17.36 0.43
CA THR A 516 -16.82 -17.40 1.38
C THR A 516 -16.07 -16.08 1.37
N GLN A 517 -15.29 -15.81 2.41
CA GLN A 517 -14.56 -14.54 2.54
C GLN A 517 -13.25 -14.62 3.31
N HIS A 518 -12.37 -13.65 3.04
CA HIS A 518 -11.23 -13.30 3.87
C HIS A 518 -10.98 -11.78 3.75
N GLY A 519 -11.94 -11.00 4.25
CA GLY A 519 -12.05 -9.55 4.04
C GLY A 519 -12.56 -9.15 2.64
N LEU A 520 -12.15 -9.89 1.60
CA LEU A 520 -12.77 -9.87 0.28
C LEU A 520 -13.71 -11.06 0.10
N ARG A 521 -14.72 -10.87 -0.74
CA ARG A 521 -15.58 -11.95 -1.23
C ARG A 521 -14.76 -12.89 -2.11
N ALA A 522 -14.75 -14.17 -1.77
CA ALA A 522 -14.16 -15.18 -2.62
C ALA A 522 -14.99 -15.34 -3.90
N LYS A 523 -14.33 -15.68 -5.02
CA LYS A 523 -15.03 -16.02 -6.27
C LYS A 523 -15.99 -17.22 -6.13
N PRO A 524 -15.59 -18.35 -5.52
CA PRO A 524 -16.51 -19.47 -5.36
C PRO A 524 -17.65 -19.13 -4.39
N THR A 525 -18.87 -19.45 -4.81
CA THR A 525 -20.02 -19.48 -3.89
C THR A 525 -19.94 -20.72 -3.01
N LEU A 526 -20.69 -20.75 -1.90
CA LEU A 526 -20.79 -21.96 -1.08
C LEU A 526 -21.36 -23.13 -1.89
N ALA A 527 -22.35 -22.88 -2.75
CA ALA A 527 -22.92 -23.91 -3.63
C ALA A 527 -21.84 -24.55 -4.52
N ASN A 528 -20.94 -23.75 -5.11
CA ASN A 528 -19.84 -24.30 -5.90
C ASN A 528 -18.89 -25.18 -5.08
N ILE A 529 -18.60 -24.80 -3.84
CA ILE A 529 -17.75 -25.58 -2.94
C ILE A 529 -18.45 -26.90 -2.56
N VAL A 530 -19.75 -26.84 -2.27
CA VAL A 530 -20.58 -28.01 -1.98
C VAL A 530 -20.57 -28.99 -3.15
N ASP A 531 -20.78 -28.52 -4.38
CA ASP A 531 -20.74 -29.34 -5.59
C ASP A 531 -19.37 -30.01 -5.79
N GLN A 532 -18.29 -29.27 -5.53
CA GLN A 532 -16.91 -29.79 -5.63
C GLN A 532 -16.63 -30.89 -4.60
N VAL A 533 -17.09 -30.70 -3.35
CA VAL A 533 -16.96 -31.72 -2.30
C VAL A 533 -17.82 -32.94 -2.63
N GLN A 534 -19.06 -32.72 -3.10
CA GLN A 534 -19.96 -33.79 -3.51
C GLN A 534 -19.34 -34.65 -4.62
N ALA A 535 -18.76 -34.01 -5.64
CA ALA A 535 -18.07 -34.71 -6.72
C ALA A 535 -16.92 -35.58 -6.20
N PHE A 536 -16.16 -35.11 -5.22
CA PHE A 536 -15.08 -35.89 -4.60
C PHE A 536 -15.60 -37.10 -3.81
N VAL A 537 -16.57 -36.92 -2.92
CA VAL A 537 -17.08 -38.01 -2.06
C VAL A 537 -17.95 -39.02 -2.82
N SER A 538 -18.45 -38.66 -4.00
CA SER A 538 -19.26 -39.53 -4.86
C SER A 538 -18.47 -40.25 -5.96
N ALA A 539 -17.21 -39.86 -6.21
CA ALA A 539 -16.42 -40.33 -7.35
C ALA A 539 -16.21 -41.85 -7.38
N ASP A 540 -15.93 -42.47 -6.22
CA ASP A 540 -15.79 -43.92 -6.09
C ASP A 540 -16.38 -44.38 -4.76
N LYS A 541 -17.35 -45.30 -4.82
CA LYS A 541 -17.99 -45.88 -3.63
C LYS A 541 -17.04 -46.77 -2.82
N ALA A 542 -15.94 -47.23 -3.40
CA ALA A 542 -14.90 -47.94 -2.67
C ALA A 542 -14.03 -47.01 -1.82
N ASN A 543 -14.02 -45.70 -2.11
CA ASN A 543 -13.30 -44.73 -1.29
C ASN A 543 -14.02 -44.51 0.05
N ARG A 544 -13.23 -44.42 1.11
CA ARG A 544 -13.66 -44.24 2.50
C ARG A 544 -12.94 -43.06 3.13
N GLU A 545 -13.11 -41.88 2.52
CA GLU A 545 -12.49 -40.65 3.00
C GLU A 545 -13.40 -39.92 4.00
N LEU A 546 -12.80 -39.23 4.96
CA LEU A 546 -13.51 -38.30 5.86
C LEU A 546 -13.14 -36.87 5.48
N VAL A 547 -14.11 -36.10 4.99
CA VAL A 547 -13.96 -34.66 4.72
C VAL A 547 -14.63 -33.88 5.84
N VAL A 548 -13.94 -32.91 6.42
CA VAL A 548 -14.47 -32.04 7.47
C VAL A 548 -14.63 -30.64 6.91
N LEU A 549 -15.85 -30.11 6.97
CA LEU A 549 -16.18 -28.74 6.57
C LEU A 549 -16.53 -27.94 7.81
N VAL A 550 -15.75 -26.91 8.11
CA VAL A 550 -16.04 -25.96 9.20
C VAL A 550 -16.67 -24.72 8.58
N ILE A 551 -17.91 -24.42 8.97
CA ILE A 551 -18.66 -23.25 8.51
C ILE A 551 -18.67 -22.21 9.62
N SER A 552 -17.84 -21.18 9.47
CA SER A 552 -17.55 -20.21 10.52
C SER A 552 -17.67 -18.75 10.03
N HIS A 553 -17.54 -17.80 10.96
CA HIS A 553 -17.60 -16.36 10.72
C HIS A 553 -18.86 -15.94 9.96
N THR A 554 -20.02 -16.43 10.41
CA THR A 554 -21.29 -16.22 9.72
C THR A 554 -22.05 -14.98 10.18
N ASN A 555 -22.94 -14.49 9.32
CA ASN A 555 -23.96 -13.47 9.63
C ASN A 555 -25.38 -14.06 9.64
N PHE A 556 -25.52 -15.37 9.84
CA PHE A 556 -26.79 -16.08 9.66
C PHE A 556 -27.82 -15.78 10.75
N ASN A 557 -27.38 -15.27 11.89
CA ASN A 557 -28.23 -14.90 13.03
C ASN A 557 -28.78 -13.46 12.92
N GLU A 558 -28.57 -12.79 11.80
CA GLU A 558 -29.00 -11.41 11.56
C GLU A 558 -30.21 -11.35 10.63
N ASP A 559 -31.09 -10.37 10.85
CA ASP A 559 -32.12 -9.98 9.90
C ASP A 559 -31.55 -8.92 8.94
N PHE A 560 -31.89 -9.02 7.66
CA PHE A 560 -31.44 -8.09 6.61
C PHE A 560 -32.61 -7.29 6.07
N THR A 561 -32.43 -5.97 5.94
CA THR A 561 -33.40 -5.10 5.24
C THR A 561 -32.80 -4.64 3.92
N LEU A 562 -33.44 -4.99 2.80
CA LEU A 562 -33.06 -4.58 1.45
C LEU A 562 -33.43 -3.12 1.18
N GLU A 563 -32.92 -2.56 0.07
CA GLU A 563 -33.18 -1.17 -0.33
C GLU A 563 -34.67 -0.88 -0.56
N ASP A 564 -35.45 -1.88 -0.97
CA ASP A 564 -36.90 -1.78 -1.18
C ASP A 564 -37.72 -1.97 0.12
N GLY A 565 -37.05 -2.17 1.26
CA GLY A 565 -37.67 -2.41 2.56
C GLY A 565 -38.01 -3.88 2.85
N THR A 566 -37.75 -4.81 1.92
CA THR A 566 -37.95 -6.24 2.15
C THR A 566 -37.04 -6.74 3.28
N VAL A 567 -37.61 -7.47 4.23
CA VAL A 567 -36.86 -8.10 5.33
C VAL A 567 -36.61 -9.57 5.01
N VAL A 568 -35.34 -9.98 5.01
CA VAL A 568 -34.92 -11.38 4.99
C VAL A 568 -34.53 -11.78 6.40
N THR A 569 -35.30 -12.66 7.03
CA THR A 569 -35.09 -13.04 8.43
C THR A 569 -33.96 -14.05 8.59
N ALA A 570 -33.33 -14.09 9.76
CA ALA A 570 -32.34 -15.12 10.12
C ALA A 570 -32.84 -16.54 9.86
N ALA A 571 -34.12 -16.82 10.12
CA ALA A 571 -34.74 -18.12 9.86
C ALA A 571 -34.81 -18.44 8.36
N GLN A 572 -35.09 -17.45 7.50
CA GLN A 572 -35.06 -17.63 6.05
C GLN A 572 -33.63 -17.88 5.55
N VAL A 573 -32.64 -17.18 6.12
CA VAL A 573 -31.22 -17.41 5.79
C VAL A 573 -30.81 -18.84 6.17
N ALA A 574 -31.16 -19.30 7.37
CA ALA A 574 -30.88 -20.67 7.80
C ALA A 574 -31.53 -21.72 6.87
N ALA A 575 -32.78 -21.51 6.45
CA ALA A 575 -33.46 -22.40 5.50
C ALA A 575 -32.74 -22.44 4.13
N LYS A 576 -32.36 -21.28 3.59
CA LYS A 576 -31.59 -21.20 2.34
C LYS A 576 -30.23 -21.88 2.45
N PHE A 577 -29.56 -21.74 3.59
CA PHE A 577 -28.29 -22.42 3.83
C PHE A 577 -28.46 -23.95 3.82
N LEU A 578 -29.50 -24.47 4.48
CA LEU A 578 -29.83 -25.90 4.46
C LEU A 578 -30.10 -26.40 3.03
N ASP A 579 -30.78 -25.62 2.20
CA ASP A 579 -31.01 -25.96 0.79
C ASP A 579 -29.69 -26.05 0.02
N VAL A 580 -28.75 -25.13 0.24
CA VAL A 580 -27.41 -25.16 -0.40
C VAL A 580 -26.59 -26.37 0.04
N MET A 581 -26.71 -26.81 1.29
CA MET A 581 -25.96 -27.96 1.82
C MET A 581 -26.62 -29.31 1.52
N ARG A 582 -27.90 -29.32 1.13
CA ARG A 582 -28.67 -30.54 0.84
C ARG A 582 -28.02 -31.52 -0.14
N PRO A 583 -27.27 -31.09 -1.18
CA PRO A 583 -26.55 -32.01 -2.06
C PRO A 583 -25.58 -32.95 -1.32
N LEU A 584 -25.13 -32.62 -0.11
CA LEU A 584 -24.23 -33.48 0.67
C LEU A 584 -24.97 -34.45 1.60
N GLN A 585 -26.29 -34.38 1.74
CA GLN A 585 -27.06 -35.07 2.79
C GLN A 585 -26.77 -36.58 2.87
N ASP A 586 -26.59 -37.25 1.72
CA ASP A 586 -26.38 -38.70 1.66
C ASP A 586 -24.98 -39.13 2.13
N TRP A 587 -24.05 -38.17 2.19
CA TRP A 587 -22.68 -38.35 2.65
C TRP A 587 -22.43 -37.78 4.04
N VAL A 588 -23.39 -37.09 4.66
CA VAL A 588 -23.18 -36.50 5.98
C VAL A 588 -23.02 -37.60 7.03
N TYR A 589 -21.93 -37.51 7.80
CA TYR A 589 -21.81 -38.23 9.06
C TYR A 589 -22.33 -37.35 10.19
N MET A 590 -23.43 -37.78 10.80
CA MET A 590 -24.00 -37.17 12.00
C MET A 590 -23.77 -38.09 13.20
N PRO A 591 -22.95 -37.69 14.19
CA PRO A 591 -22.83 -38.46 15.43
C PRO A 591 -24.22 -38.69 16.06
N PRO A 592 -24.56 -39.90 16.53
CA PRO A 592 -25.90 -40.17 17.07
C PRO A 592 -26.31 -39.24 18.22
N LYS A 593 -25.34 -38.79 19.03
CA LYS A 593 -25.57 -37.84 20.13
C LYS A 593 -25.62 -36.37 19.70
N ALA A 594 -25.26 -36.05 18.46
CA ALA A 594 -25.33 -34.71 17.91
C ALA A 594 -26.72 -34.41 17.30
N GLN A 595 -27.47 -35.44 16.88
CA GLN A 595 -28.76 -35.25 16.23
C GLN A 595 -29.76 -34.55 17.17
N GLY A 596 -30.18 -33.35 16.79
CA GLY A 596 -31.08 -32.50 17.61
C GLY A 596 -30.42 -31.88 18.85
N ALA A 597 -29.12 -32.08 19.08
CA ALA A 597 -28.40 -31.45 20.19
C ALA A 597 -28.08 -29.99 19.86
N LYS A 598 -28.34 -29.09 20.82
CA LYS A 598 -27.98 -27.67 20.66
C LYS A 598 -26.47 -27.50 20.59
N ASN A 599 -25.71 -28.22 21.42
CA ASN A 599 -24.25 -28.27 21.40
C ASN A 599 -23.82 -29.73 21.47
N PHE A 600 -22.85 -30.12 20.66
CA PHE A 600 -22.21 -31.42 20.71
C PHE A 600 -20.75 -31.26 21.16
N ASP A 601 -20.35 -32.09 22.11
CA ASP A 601 -18.95 -32.19 22.51
C ASP A 601 -18.18 -33.02 21.46
N PHE A 602 -17.48 -32.32 20.55
CA PHE A 602 -16.69 -32.94 19.48
C PHE A 602 -15.61 -33.87 20.02
N GLN A 603 -15.16 -33.64 21.26
CA GLN A 603 -14.13 -34.43 21.92
C GLN A 603 -14.60 -35.89 22.15
N THR A 604 -15.91 -36.14 22.16
CA THR A 604 -16.46 -37.50 22.27
C THR A 604 -16.15 -38.40 21.09
N LEU A 605 -15.70 -37.85 19.96
CA LEU A 605 -15.26 -38.62 18.78
C LEU A 605 -13.80 -39.07 18.86
N GLN A 606 -13.05 -38.72 19.91
CA GLN A 606 -11.63 -39.04 20.04
C GLN A 606 -11.34 -40.54 19.86
N ASP A 607 -12.23 -41.40 20.36
CA ASP A 607 -12.08 -42.86 20.36
C ASP A 607 -12.78 -43.54 19.18
N THR A 608 -13.50 -42.78 18.35
CA THR A 608 -14.17 -43.29 17.15
C THR A 608 -13.15 -43.53 16.05
N THR A 609 -13.20 -44.70 15.45
CA THR A 609 -12.34 -45.07 14.31
C THR A 609 -12.82 -44.46 13.01
N VAL A 610 -11.92 -44.27 12.05
CA VAL A 610 -12.29 -43.78 10.71
C VAL A 610 -13.29 -44.74 10.06
N ALA A 611 -13.13 -46.05 10.25
CA ALA A 611 -14.05 -47.06 9.71
C ALA A 611 -15.47 -46.96 10.28
N GLU A 612 -15.63 -46.57 11.54
CA GLU A 612 -16.94 -46.34 12.17
C GLU A 612 -17.62 -45.07 11.63
N ILE A 613 -16.84 -44.10 11.16
CA ILE A 613 -17.35 -42.87 10.53
C ILE A 613 -17.71 -43.16 9.07
N THR A 614 -16.77 -43.75 8.31
CA THR A 614 -16.82 -43.95 6.84
C THR A 614 -17.40 -45.32 6.46
N THR A 615 -18.39 -45.80 7.20
CA THR A 615 -18.92 -47.18 7.18
C THR A 615 -19.09 -47.77 5.77
N ASP A 616 -19.88 -47.11 4.93
CA ASP A 616 -20.32 -47.55 3.60
C ASP A 616 -19.76 -46.70 2.45
N GLY A 617 -18.79 -45.84 2.75
CA GLY A 617 -18.15 -44.95 1.79
C GLY A 617 -17.61 -43.68 2.44
N SER A 618 -17.19 -42.74 1.59
CA SER A 618 -16.70 -41.45 2.05
C SER A 618 -17.80 -40.66 2.75
N LYS A 619 -17.43 -39.91 3.79
CA LYS A 619 -18.37 -39.08 4.57
C LYS A 619 -17.89 -37.66 4.72
N VAL A 620 -18.84 -36.77 4.90
CA VAL A 620 -18.64 -35.35 5.21
C VAL A 620 -19.11 -35.07 6.63
N LEU A 621 -18.26 -34.46 7.43
CA LEU A 621 -18.58 -33.97 8.75
C LEU A 621 -18.66 -32.44 8.70
N ILE A 622 -19.86 -31.90 8.90
CA ILE A 622 -20.12 -30.45 8.83
C ILE A 622 -20.17 -29.90 10.24
N LEU A 623 -19.25 -28.99 10.56
CA LEU A 623 -19.15 -28.32 11.86
C LEU A 623 -19.58 -26.86 11.72
N THR A 624 -20.47 -26.41 12.60
CA THR A 624 -21.02 -25.04 12.59
C THR A 624 -20.88 -24.40 13.96
N PRO A 625 -19.76 -23.73 14.29
CA PRO A 625 -19.60 -23.07 15.59
C PRO A 625 -20.56 -21.88 15.83
N ASP A 626 -21.05 -21.24 14.76
CA ASP A 626 -21.83 -19.99 14.89
C ASP A 626 -23.35 -20.19 14.78
N VAL A 627 -23.81 -21.36 14.31
CA VAL A 627 -25.22 -21.65 14.04
C VAL A 627 -25.60 -23.10 14.35
N VAL A 628 -26.82 -23.29 14.82
CA VAL A 628 -27.38 -24.63 15.10
C VAL A 628 -28.24 -25.06 13.92
N LEU A 629 -27.79 -26.09 13.18
CA LEU A 629 -28.60 -26.73 12.14
C LEU A 629 -28.69 -28.23 12.43
N SER A 630 -29.73 -28.59 13.16
CA SER A 630 -29.92 -29.93 13.75
C SER A 630 -30.03 -31.06 12.74
N GLU A 631 -30.33 -30.76 11.48
CA GLU A 631 -30.63 -31.71 10.42
C GLU A 631 -29.36 -32.31 9.79
N ILE A 632 -28.31 -31.49 9.62
CA ILE A 632 -27.16 -31.86 8.78
C ILE A 632 -25.80 -31.39 9.32
N SER A 633 -25.77 -30.65 10.43
CA SER A 633 -24.52 -30.13 11.01
C SER A 633 -24.38 -30.44 12.50
N VAL A 634 -23.14 -30.39 12.96
CA VAL A 634 -22.78 -30.52 14.36
C VAL A 634 -22.41 -29.14 14.88
N HIS A 635 -23.27 -28.55 15.72
CA HIS A 635 -22.94 -27.32 16.43
C HIS A 635 -21.95 -27.64 17.56
N THR A 636 -20.72 -27.15 17.43
CA THR A 636 -19.64 -27.52 18.33
C THR A 636 -18.50 -26.51 18.31
N ASP A 637 -17.71 -26.49 19.38
CA ASP A 637 -16.45 -25.75 19.46
C ASP A 637 -15.33 -26.41 18.62
N GLY A 638 -15.54 -27.64 18.14
CA GLY A 638 -14.63 -28.34 17.24
C GLY A 638 -13.34 -28.83 17.94
N TRP A 639 -12.20 -28.71 17.24
CA TRP A 639 -10.88 -29.00 17.82
C TRP A 639 -10.46 -27.88 18.77
N LEU A 640 -9.83 -28.25 19.87
CA LEU A 640 -9.25 -27.28 20.79
C LEU A 640 -7.86 -26.86 20.31
N THR A 641 -7.49 -25.59 20.47
CA THR A 641 -6.09 -25.20 20.26
C THR A 641 -5.20 -25.89 21.30
N ALA A 642 -4.09 -26.48 20.87
CA ALA A 642 -3.13 -27.11 21.78
C ALA A 642 -2.68 -26.10 22.87
N PRO A 643 -2.92 -26.36 24.16
CA PRO A 643 -2.65 -25.40 25.22
C PRO A 643 -1.14 -25.24 25.46
N ALA A 644 -0.71 -24.00 25.71
CA ALA A 644 0.65 -23.73 26.20
C ALA A 644 0.71 -24.01 27.72
N GLY A 645 1.41 -25.06 28.14
CA GLY A 645 1.74 -25.25 29.56
C GLY A 645 1.44 -26.61 30.19
N GLY A 646 1.41 -27.71 29.43
CA GLY A 646 1.47 -29.06 30.00
C GLY A 646 0.25 -29.52 30.82
N ALA A 647 -0.87 -28.78 30.82
CA ALA A 647 -2.11 -29.28 31.40
C ALA A 647 -2.61 -30.46 30.55
N ALA A 648 -2.60 -31.66 31.13
CA ALA A 648 -3.07 -32.89 30.51
C ALA A 648 -4.59 -32.84 30.33
N HIS A 649 -5.05 -32.27 29.23
CA HIS A 649 -6.43 -32.38 28.79
C HIS A 649 -6.55 -33.62 27.88
N LYS A 650 -7.65 -34.38 28.00
CA LYS A 650 -7.98 -35.47 27.07
C LYS A 650 -8.87 -34.87 25.97
N GLY A 651 -8.41 -34.84 24.72
CA GLY A 651 -9.15 -34.24 23.63
C GLY A 651 -8.43 -34.23 22.27
N LEU A 652 -9.19 -33.87 21.24
CA LEU A 652 -8.79 -33.55 19.89
C LEU A 652 -8.26 -32.11 19.82
N TYR A 653 -6.98 -31.97 19.49
CA TYR A 653 -6.25 -30.73 19.35
C TYR A 653 -5.94 -30.36 17.91
N MET A 654 -5.88 -29.06 17.67
CA MET A 654 -5.35 -28.48 16.45
C MET A 654 -4.09 -27.66 16.73
N VAL A 655 -3.22 -27.62 15.73
CA VAL A 655 -2.23 -26.56 15.55
C VAL A 655 -2.52 -25.88 14.21
N SER A 656 -2.46 -24.55 14.20
CA SER A 656 -2.46 -23.78 12.97
C SER A 656 -1.07 -23.21 12.76
N THR A 657 -0.50 -23.49 11.58
CA THR A 657 0.73 -22.84 11.09
C THR A 657 0.42 -21.63 10.22
N ALA A 658 -0.86 -21.26 10.11
CA ALA A 658 -1.30 -20.08 9.37
C ALA A 658 -0.50 -18.85 9.78
N ALA A 659 -0.05 -18.10 8.79
CA ALA A 659 0.89 -17.03 9.00
C ALA A 659 0.21 -15.82 9.63
N ALA A 660 0.64 -15.45 10.83
CA ALA A 660 0.24 -14.20 11.44
C ALA A 660 0.93 -13.02 10.74
N LEU A 661 0.18 -12.20 10.03
CA LEU A 661 0.70 -11.00 9.40
C LEU A 661 0.84 -9.86 10.41
N THR A 662 1.95 -9.14 10.35
CA THR A 662 2.13 -7.89 11.09
C THR A 662 1.75 -6.69 10.22
N ALA A 663 1.48 -5.54 10.85
CA ALA A 663 1.28 -4.29 10.12
C ALA A 663 2.52 -3.91 9.28
N ALA A 664 3.73 -4.19 9.78
CA ALA A 664 4.97 -3.99 9.05
C ALA A 664 5.07 -4.89 7.81
N ASP A 665 4.66 -6.16 7.89
CA ASP A 665 4.64 -7.06 6.72
C ASP A 665 3.71 -6.53 5.62
N ILE A 666 2.50 -6.10 6.01
CA ILE A 666 1.50 -5.56 5.08
C ILE A 666 2.00 -4.28 4.42
N VAL A 667 2.45 -3.31 5.23
CA VAL A 667 2.96 -2.04 4.72
C VAL A 667 4.18 -2.27 3.84
N GLY A 668 5.11 -3.12 4.28
CA GLY A 668 6.29 -3.54 3.55
C GLY A 668 5.96 -4.12 2.17
N ASN A 669 4.95 -4.99 2.09
CA ASN A 669 4.49 -5.54 0.81
C ASN A 669 3.95 -4.45 -0.12
N VAL A 670 3.12 -3.53 0.39
CA VAL A 670 2.58 -2.43 -0.42
C VAL A 670 3.68 -1.50 -0.92
N VAL A 671 4.61 -1.07 -0.07
CA VAL A 671 5.70 -0.17 -0.50
C VAL A 671 6.68 -0.86 -1.46
N ARG A 672 6.85 -2.18 -1.35
CA ARG A 672 7.56 -3.01 -2.35
C ARG A 672 6.85 -2.96 -3.72
N GLY A 673 5.53 -3.00 -3.74
CA GLY A 673 4.74 -2.77 -4.96
C GLY A 673 4.98 -1.37 -5.56
N LEU A 674 4.91 -0.33 -4.72
CA LEU A 674 5.12 1.06 -5.13
C LEU A 674 6.55 1.35 -5.62
N SER A 675 7.54 0.60 -5.13
CA SER A 675 8.95 0.71 -5.54
C SER A 675 9.28 -0.05 -6.83
N GLY A 676 8.30 -0.72 -7.44
CA GLY A 676 8.50 -1.51 -8.67
C GLY A 676 9.14 -2.88 -8.44
N GLN A 677 9.32 -3.32 -7.19
CA GLN A 677 9.76 -4.67 -6.84
C GLN A 677 8.62 -5.71 -6.91
N GLY A 678 7.37 -5.23 -7.06
CA GLY A 678 6.16 -6.05 -7.12
C GLY A 678 5.70 -6.53 -5.76
N GLU A 679 4.39 -6.48 -5.52
CA GLU A 679 3.78 -7.12 -4.35
C GLU A 679 3.79 -8.64 -4.51
N VAL A 680 3.90 -9.35 -3.40
CA VAL A 680 3.81 -10.81 -3.32
C VAL A 680 2.53 -11.23 -2.63
N ASP A 681 2.14 -12.48 -2.83
CA ASP A 681 1.06 -13.09 -2.06
C ASP A 681 1.62 -13.40 -0.66
N LEU A 682 1.28 -12.52 0.30
CA LEU A 682 2.07 -12.34 1.52
C LEU A 682 2.00 -13.55 2.46
N LEU A 683 0.81 -14.15 2.60
CA LEU A 683 0.64 -15.40 3.33
C LEU A 683 1.44 -16.54 2.68
N GLY A 684 1.56 -16.54 1.36
CA GLY A 684 2.35 -17.55 0.63
C GLY A 684 3.84 -17.49 0.95
N GLU A 685 4.43 -16.30 1.01
CA GLU A 685 5.85 -16.16 1.41
C GLU A 685 6.09 -16.59 2.85
N LYS A 686 5.15 -16.33 3.76
CA LYS A 686 5.26 -16.77 5.16
C LYS A 686 5.05 -18.28 5.30
N ALA A 687 4.10 -18.83 4.56
CA ALA A 687 3.80 -20.26 4.53
C ALA A 687 4.99 -21.09 4.03
N LYS A 688 5.78 -20.60 3.05
CA LYS A 688 7.02 -21.29 2.63
C LYS A 688 7.97 -21.57 3.79
N VAL A 689 8.15 -20.61 4.69
CA VAL A 689 9.02 -20.76 5.86
C VAL A 689 8.36 -21.65 6.92
N ALA A 690 7.10 -21.39 7.26
CA ALA A 690 6.39 -22.15 8.28
C ALA A 690 6.22 -23.63 7.90
N ASN A 691 5.84 -23.92 6.65
CA ASN A 691 5.58 -25.27 6.18
C ASN A 691 6.87 -26.09 5.99
N ALA A 692 8.03 -25.44 5.80
CA ALA A 692 9.32 -26.13 5.78
C ALA A 692 9.67 -26.75 7.15
N GLU A 693 9.12 -26.21 8.24
CA GLU A 693 9.36 -26.66 9.62
C GLU A 693 8.11 -27.32 10.25
N ILE A 694 7.15 -27.75 9.43
CA ILE A 694 5.82 -28.16 9.92
C ILE A 694 5.87 -29.36 10.86
N GLU A 695 6.64 -30.41 10.53
CA GLU A 695 6.77 -31.59 11.37
C GLU A 695 7.39 -31.23 12.73
N ALA A 696 8.48 -30.44 12.73
CA ALA A 696 9.14 -29.99 13.94
C ALA A 696 8.19 -29.15 14.81
N THR A 697 7.39 -28.30 14.19
CA THR A 697 6.38 -27.46 14.84
C THR A 697 5.30 -28.30 15.50
N VAL A 698 4.76 -29.30 14.79
CA VAL A 698 3.76 -30.24 15.35
C VAL A 698 4.35 -30.98 16.55
N ARG A 699 5.55 -31.54 16.44
CA ARG A 699 6.23 -32.25 17.53
C ARG A 699 6.48 -31.36 18.75
N ALA A 700 6.88 -30.10 18.52
CA ALA A 700 7.05 -29.12 19.58
C ALA A 700 5.73 -28.78 20.29
N ALA A 701 4.64 -28.64 19.53
CA ALA A 701 3.31 -28.42 20.08
C ALA A 701 2.82 -29.60 20.92
N GLU A 702 3.01 -30.84 20.45
CA GLU A 702 2.70 -32.07 21.21
C GLU A 702 3.47 -32.12 22.52
N LYS A 703 4.77 -31.81 22.49
CA LYS A 703 5.61 -31.72 23.70
C LYS A 703 5.10 -30.65 24.66
N ALA A 704 4.74 -29.47 24.17
CA ALA A 704 4.21 -28.38 24.99
C ALA A 704 2.83 -28.71 25.60
N ALA A 705 2.05 -29.54 24.92
CA ALA A 705 0.76 -30.06 25.38
C ALA A 705 0.90 -31.29 26.29
N GLY A 706 2.07 -31.55 26.87
CA GLY A 706 2.29 -32.67 27.79
C GLY A 706 2.36 -34.03 27.12
N GLY A 707 2.72 -34.07 25.84
CA GLY A 707 2.76 -35.30 25.03
C GLY A 707 1.44 -35.64 24.35
N ASN A 708 0.41 -34.80 24.50
CA ASN A 708 -0.85 -34.97 23.78
C ASN A 708 -0.63 -34.77 22.28
N LYS A 709 -1.09 -35.74 21.48
CA LYS A 709 -1.01 -35.71 20.02
C LYS A 709 -1.85 -34.56 19.46
N VAL A 710 -1.34 -33.90 18.42
CA VAL A 710 -2.11 -32.94 17.62
C VAL A 710 -2.78 -33.70 16.48
N GLN A 711 -4.09 -33.52 16.30
CA GLN A 711 -4.84 -34.26 15.28
C GLN A 711 -5.04 -33.45 14.02
N LEU A 712 -5.32 -32.16 14.14
CA LEU A 712 -5.51 -31.28 12.99
C LEU A 712 -4.30 -30.36 12.84
N VAL A 713 -3.72 -30.37 11.64
CA VAL A 713 -2.66 -29.43 11.28
C VAL A 713 -3.19 -28.54 10.16
N SER A 714 -3.61 -27.34 10.52
CA SER A 714 -4.13 -26.34 9.58
C SER A 714 -2.99 -25.48 9.03
N VAL A 715 -2.95 -25.31 7.71
CA VAL A 715 -1.87 -24.60 7.01
C VAL A 715 -2.42 -23.58 6.01
N ASP A 716 -1.63 -22.53 5.78
CA ASP A 716 -1.75 -21.69 4.59
C ASP A 716 -0.86 -22.31 3.49
N TRP A 717 -1.29 -22.21 2.22
CA TRP A 717 -0.54 -22.69 1.03
C TRP A 717 0.02 -24.11 1.21
N TRP A 718 -0.89 -25.09 1.32
CA TRP A 718 -0.56 -26.49 1.61
C TRP A 718 0.42 -27.14 0.62
N GLU A 719 0.55 -26.57 -0.58
CA GLU A 719 1.44 -27.03 -1.65
C GLU A 719 2.92 -26.80 -1.29
N TYR A 720 3.22 -25.84 -0.40
CA TYR A 720 4.57 -25.58 0.06
C TYR A 720 4.99 -26.58 1.14
N GLY A 721 6.16 -27.18 0.98
CA GLY A 721 6.77 -28.07 1.97
C GLY A 721 8.25 -28.31 1.68
N LEU A 722 8.85 -29.23 2.44
CA LEU A 722 10.27 -29.52 2.42
C LEU A 722 10.62 -30.70 1.49
N ASN A 723 11.78 -30.62 0.82
CA ASN A 723 12.37 -31.70 0.01
C ASN A 723 11.44 -32.22 -1.12
N GLY A 724 10.78 -31.31 -1.83
CA GLY A 724 9.89 -31.65 -2.95
C GLY A 724 8.55 -32.28 -2.53
N ARG A 725 8.24 -32.33 -1.24
CA ARG A 725 6.94 -32.75 -0.71
C ARG A 725 6.10 -31.54 -0.34
N THR A 726 4.78 -31.65 -0.48
CA THR A 726 3.82 -30.65 0.02
C THR A 726 3.68 -30.73 1.54
N ALA A 727 3.17 -29.68 2.20
CA ALA A 727 2.84 -29.74 3.62
C ALA A 727 1.85 -30.89 3.92
N ALA A 728 0.85 -31.06 3.05
CA ALA A 728 -0.13 -32.13 3.18
C ALA A 728 0.53 -33.53 3.15
N GLN A 729 1.48 -33.76 2.24
CA GLN A 729 2.23 -35.02 2.18
C GLN A 729 3.07 -35.25 3.44
N ILE A 730 3.69 -34.21 3.99
CA ILE A 730 4.44 -34.32 5.25
C ILE A 730 3.50 -34.72 6.38
N ILE A 731 2.37 -34.03 6.54
CA ILE A 731 1.37 -34.31 7.59
C ILE A 731 0.80 -35.74 7.45
N VAL A 732 0.44 -36.15 6.22
CA VAL A 732 -0.05 -37.51 5.95
C VAL A 732 1.02 -38.54 6.28
N GLY A 733 2.28 -38.29 5.89
CA GLY A 733 3.42 -39.16 6.21
C GLY A 733 3.68 -39.31 7.71
N MET A 734 3.28 -38.34 8.55
CA MET A 734 3.35 -38.49 10.02
C MET A 734 2.40 -39.58 10.56
N ASN A 735 1.44 -40.05 9.75
CA ASN A 735 0.67 -41.24 10.06
C ASN A 735 1.45 -42.54 9.78
N GLY A 736 2.62 -42.49 9.15
CA GLY A 736 3.45 -43.68 8.85
C GLY A 736 2.99 -44.45 7.61
N ILE A 737 2.43 -43.76 6.62
CA ILE A 737 2.05 -44.31 5.30
C ILE A 737 2.80 -43.62 4.17
#